data_AF-A0A6H0IZA7-F1
#
_entry.id   AF-A0A6H0IZA7-F1
#
_cell.length_a   1.000
_cell.length_b   1.000
_cell.length_c   1.000
_cell.angle_alpha   90.00
_cell.angle_beta   90.00
_cell.angle_gamma   90.00
#
_symmetry.space_group_name_H-M   'P 1'
#
loop_
_entity.id
_entity.type
_entity.pdbx_description
1 polymer ?
#
loop_
_entity_poly.entity_id
_entity_poly.type
_entity_poly.pdbx_seq_one_letter_code
_entity_poly.pdbx_strand_id
1 'polypeptide(L)'
;MKRSHGYRQTSVLLASGFLTAGALMSSAHAGLNLTTNPLFLASGIEPNVMFTIDDSGSMRYEITPDELRPSAGYRYLYPESDDVYGSGGYNVNNPYNEEGEPSDPRFLSADFNSTYYDPTVNYRPWIRADGTRFPDADETAAVYNPAAPSRGEPMDLTTDNNWGDATYFPATYYVYEGGANGDPENHDDYQLIEIVEGSTYKGGPNRSDCGPNPEQCSYEQEIQNFANWFSYYRSRGLAARGAIGRAFAPQDSGIRVGFGSINQSGNDVDGVNTSTVSQGVRVFSGDNRQEFYDALYDPDIPASGTPLRRAAVDVGEYFSRDDQRGPWSTTPGELGGSDLECRRSSHVLMTDGYWSGPSPNVGNVDGTSGEVIPRPDDDGDTYQYVPGAPFEDDYSNTLADAAMAYWKRDLREDLRNRVPTTENNPAYWQHLTTYGVGLGVNGTVDPDDAFAAIQSGDTIDWPDPQNSNEAKLDDLLHAAVNTRGGFFSAQDPETFAEELSDLLTGIAAEANRSTGGVSANSTALQDGTLLFQARFESGSWTGDLEAYDATSNDMAPVWVASEQVPHYSNRRIIAGDGIDLEQDAFGGNRERWDWFRGNLDLDEMAEFRDRGGNPIGDIINSEPVLAGTFDFQYERLPSNEGGDSYRDFFDDHKTHDVVFIGANDGMLHAFDAEDGRELFAFVPESVLHKLDDLPNPEYADNHQFFVDGSVTVNDAYIGGRWRTVLVGSTGLGGRSVFAIDVTDPENPEALWEFTDPDLGYTVGKPTIARLANGDWVAAFGNGYNSEEHDAVFFTIDLENGEIQDRIRLSNGAANDPNGLASVVPADLTGDRITDRFYAGDLNGNMHRIDASDADNLEANVLFQATDRESGQPQPITSRPAVSGHPDPGVVMVFFGTGQFLENGDNVIADDEQIQTFYGVRDDGDVTDVDRGDLLPQEIEEQSEQDGFRIRRSSRNSFSEDDPEGGWFIDLLFDGVRGTPQRGERVLFAPQLAAGRVSFTTFTPNDEDPCAGGGFNWLMELNAIDGSQSDRPIFDLSGDGEMDFDGSGVAFGEGPPTPEGQTLEVDDETGELVYDVDEDRLGRDRSYDAGVLGRQSWREFD
;
A
#
# COMPACT_ATOMS: atom_id res chain seq x y z
N MET A 1 62.39 18.71 32.04
CA MET A 1 63.62 17.90 31.84
C MET A 1 63.37 16.47 32.36
N LYS A 2 64.24 15.53 31.96
CA LYS A 2 64.59 14.23 32.62
C LYS A 2 64.26 14.20 34.15
N ARG A 3 63.86 13.08 34.79
CA ARG A 3 64.06 11.64 34.46
C ARG A 3 63.26 10.69 35.40
N SER A 4 62.91 9.48 34.91
CA SER A 4 63.09 8.10 35.47
C SER A 4 63.10 7.81 36.99
N HIS A 5 62.68 6.67 37.56
CA HIS A 5 62.33 5.28 37.12
C HIS A 5 61.17 4.74 38.03
N GLY A 6 60.51 3.58 37.84
CA GLY A 6 60.63 2.52 36.82
C GLY A 6 60.77 1.09 37.43
N TYR A 7 60.48 0.05 36.63
CA TYR A 7 60.41 -1.41 36.98
C TYR A 7 59.21 -1.80 37.89
N ARG A 8 58.64 -3.04 37.91
CA ARG A 8 58.72 -4.36 37.21
C ARG A 8 57.48 -5.20 37.67
N GLN A 9 57.08 -6.43 37.29
CA GLN A 9 57.44 -7.60 36.43
C GLN A 9 56.17 -8.52 36.39
N THR A 10 55.86 -9.49 35.51
CA THR A 10 56.28 -9.97 34.16
C THR A 10 55.21 -10.98 33.67
N SER A 11 54.91 -11.06 32.37
CA SER A 11 54.00 -12.08 31.78
C SER A 11 54.51 -12.57 30.40
N VAL A 12 54.60 -13.89 30.21
CA VAL A 12 55.12 -14.66 29.05
C VAL A 12 54.65 -16.12 29.27
N LEU A 13 54.10 -16.92 28.34
CA LEU A 13 53.60 -16.74 26.95
C LEU A 13 52.84 -18.04 26.55
N LEU A 14 52.21 -18.08 25.35
CA LEU A 14 51.64 -19.25 24.64
C LEU A 14 50.30 -19.80 25.20
N ALA A 15 49.42 -20.48 24.44
CA ALA A 15 49.13 -20.52 22.99
C ALA A 15 47.88 -21.42 22.75
N SER A 16 47.14 -21.40 21.63
CA SER A 16 46.81 -20.37 20.62
C SER A 16 45.80 -20.99 19.63
N GLY A 17 44.72 -20.29 19.27
CA GLY A 17 43.81 -20.71 18.18
C GLY A 17 42.37 -20.22 18.32
N PHE A 18 41.95 -19.32 17.42
CA PHE A 18 40.56 -19.03 17.07
C PHE A 18 40.49 -18.97 15.54
N LEU A 19 39.47 -19.58 14.93
CA LEU A 19 39.23 -19.39 13.50
C LEU A 19 38.51 -18.05 13.28
N THR A 20 38.97 -17.31 12.27
CA THR A 20 38.23 -16.18 11.71
C THR A 20 37.18 -16.70 10.74
N ALA A 21 35.94 -16.85 11.21
CA ALA A 21 34.79 -16.70 10.31
C ALA A 21 34.58 -15.18 10.14
N GLY A 22 34.77 -14.68 8.93
CA GLY A 22 34.52 -13.28 8.63
C GLY A 22 33.03 -13.07 8.41
N ALA A 23 32.35 -12.43 9.35
CA ALA A 23 31.06 -11.84 9.06
C ALA A 23 31.28 -10.68 8.08
N LEU A 24 30.89 -10.86 6.82
CA LEU A 24 30.60 -9.75 5.94
C LEU A 24 29.31 -9.11 6.44
N MET A 25 29.44 -8.16 7.37
CA MET A 25 28.37 -7.20 7.61
C MET A 25 28.33 -6.30 6.38
N SER A 26 27.36 -6.54 5.50
CA SER A 26 26.88 -5.53 4.57
C SER A 26 26.40 -4.34 5.40
N SER A 27 27.13 -3.23 5.34
CA SER A 27 26.61 -1.95 5.76
C SER A 27 25.39 -1.65 4.89
N ALA A 28 24.21 -1.52 5.50
CA ALA A 28 23.07 -0.97 4.79
C ALA A 28 23.46 0.41 4.26
N HIS A 29 23.29 0.63 2.96
CA HIS A 29 23.45 1.94 2.36
C HIS A 29 22.23 2.76 2.77
N ALA A 30 22.49 3.91 3.40
CA ALA A 30 21.46 4.92 3.57
C ALA A 30 21.32 5.71 2.26
N GLY A 31 20.12 6.22 2.05
CA GLY A 31 19.69 7.11 0.98
C GLY A 31 18.32 7.66 1.39
N LEU A 32 17.64 8.36 0.48
CA LEU A 32 16.26 8.79 0.67
C LEU A 32 15.37 7.56 0.92
N ASN A 33 14.46 7.68 1.88
CA ASN A 33 13.49 6.64 2.21
C ASN A 33 12.29 6.70 1.26
N LEU A 34 12.56 6.54 -0.04
CA LEU A 34 11.58 6.65 -1.13
C LEU A 34 10.36 5.75 -0.87
N THR A 35 9.18 6.27 -1.19
CA THR A 35 7.93 5.52 -1.06
C THR A 35 7.84 4.33 -2.04
N THR A 36 7.06 3.31 -1.68
CA THR A 36 6.61 2.23 -2.58
C THR A 36 5.17 2.40 -3.05
N ASN A 37 4.39 3.30 -2.42
CA ASN A 37 3.00 3.59 -2.72
C ASN A 37 2.82 5.11 -2.95
N PRO A 38 1.82 5.59 -3.70
CA PRO A 38 1.58 7.01 -3.83
C PRO A 38 1.31 7.68 -2.46
N LEU A 39 2.13 8.67 -2.10
CA LEU A 39 2.09 9.36 -0.79
C LEU A 39 0.81 10.17 -0.53
N PHE A 40 -0.02 10.35 -1.57
CA PHE A 40 -1.33 10.98 -1.50
C PHE A 40 -2.47 9.98 -1.25
N LEU A 41 -2.22 8.67 -1.17
CA LEU A 41 -3.23 7.77 -0.62
C LEU A 41 -3.43 8.05 0.87
N ALA A 42 -4.66 7.89 1.36
CA ALA A 42 -4.94 7.95 2.79
C ALA A 42 -4.02 6.96 3.53
N SER A 43 -3.38 7.41 4.62
CA SER A 43 -2.42 6.57 5.32
C SER A 43 -3.08 5.30 5.86
N GLY A 44 -2.44 4.14 5.69
CA GLY A 44 -2.95 2.85 6.18
C GLY A 44 -3.08 2.86 7.71
N ILE A 45 -4.29 3.14 8.20
CA ILE A 45 -4.55 3.36 9.62
C ILE A 45 -4.85 2.03 10.30
N GLU A 46 -4.03 1.70 11.30
CA GLU A 46 -3.96 0.36 11.88
C GLU A 46 -5.35 -0.10 12.39
N PRO A 47 -5.94 -1.17 11.85
CA PRO A 47 -7.29 -1.57 12.23
C PRO A 47 -7.33 -2.10 13.66
N ASN A 48 -8.43 -1.82 14.35
CA ASN A 48 -8.69 -2.34 15.68
C ASN A 48 -9.23 -3.77 15.60
N VAL A 49 -8.49 -4.72 16.17
CA VAL A 49 -8.86 -6.14 16.28
C VAL A 49 -9.03 -6.51 17.75
N MET A 50 -10.28 -6.70 18.19
CA MET A 50 -10.56 -7.30 19.49
C MET A 50 -10.65 -8.82 19.34
N PHE A 51 -9.64 -9.56 19.80
CA PHE A 51 -9.67 -11.01 19.82
C PHE A 51 -10.33 -11.51 21.11
N THR A 52 -11.34 -12.38 21.01
CA THR A 52 -12.03 -12.98 22.15
C THR A 52 -11.93 -14.49 22.12
N ILE A 53 -11.30 -15.07 23.14
CA ILE A 53 -11.12 -16.53 23.29
C ILE A 53 -12.24 -17.17 24.10
N ASP A 54 -12.58 -18.41 23.75
CA ASP A 54 -13.36 -19.31 24.59
C ASP A 54 -12.53 -19.82 25.77
N ASP A 55 -13.06 -19.63 26.97
CA ASP A 55 -12.51 -20.12 28.24
C ASP A 55 -13.57 -20.95 29.01
N SER A 56 -14.61 -21.42 28.31
CA SER A 56 -15.67 -22.23 28.90
C SER A 56 -15.19 -23.65 29.23
N GLY A 57 -15.98 -24.37 30.03
CA GLY A 57 -15.55 -25.66 30.58
C GLY A 57 -15.36 -26.78 29.56
N SER A 58 -15.83 -26.62 28.32
CA SER A 58 -15.57 -27.53 27.19
C SER A 58 -14.12 -27.45 26.68
N MET A 59 -13.48 -26.28 26.81
CA MET A 59 -12.07 -26.08 26.46
C MET A 59 -11.08 -26.92 27.31
N ARG A 60 -11.55 -27.54 28.41
CA ARG A 60 -10.77 -28.53 29.18
C ARG A 60 -10.80 -29.95 28.60
N TYR A 61 -11.66 -30.26 27.63
CA TYR A 61 -11.92 -31.63 27.19
C TYR A 61 -10.83 -32.16 26.24
N GLU A 62 -10.55 -33.45 26.37
CA GLU A 62 -9.57 -34.24 25.60
C GLU A 62 -10.29 -35.20 24.62
N ILE A 63 -11.61 -35.02 24.42
CA ILE A 63 -12.48 -35.82 23.54
C ILE A 63 -13.42 -34.88 22.76
N THR A 64 -13.39 -34.96 21.44
CA THR A 64 -14.10 -34.08 20.49
C THR A 64 -14.43 -34.86 19.22
N PRO A 65 -15.64 -34.75 18.63
CA PRO A 65 -16.75 -33.90 19.03
C PRO A 65 -17.54 -34.48 20.23
N ASP A 66 -18.55 -33.75 20.69
CA ASP A 66 -19.26 -34.08 21.94
C ASP A 66 -20.12 -35.35 21.84
N GLU A 67 -20.50 -35.76 20.62
CA GLU A 67 -21.32 -36.92 20.30
C GLU A 67 -20.61 -38.24 20.61
N LEU A 68 -19.28 -38.26 20.59
CA LEU A 68 -18.49 -39.42 21.01
C LEU A 68 -18.62 -39.72 22.50
N ARG A 69 -19.04 -38.76 23.33
CA ARG A 69 -18.95 -38.85 24.79
C ARG A 69 -20.23 -39.47 25.37
N PRO A 70 -20.23 -40.77 25.76
CA PRO A 70 -21.44 -41.41 26.26
C PRO A 70 -21.90 -40.79 27.58
N SER A 71 -23.15 -41.04 27.97
CA SER A 71 -23.76 -40.51 29.21
C SER A 71 -23.06 -40.89 30.52
N ALA A 72 -22.01 -41.72 30.47
CA ALA A 72 -21.05 -41.93 31.56
C ALA A 72 -20.19 -40.68 31.86
N GLY A 73 -20.10 -39.73 30.93
CA GLY A 73 -19.56 -38.38 31.17
C GLY A 73 -18.04 -38.26 31.09
N TYR A 74 -17.37 -39.15 30.35
CA TYR A 74 -15.95 -39.04 30.01
C TYR A 74 -15.62 -37.69 29.35
N ARG A 75 -14.40 -37.21 29.59
CA ARG A 75 -13.89 -35.86 29.27
C ARG A 75 -12.38 -35.82 29.11
N TYR A 76 -11.69 -36.68 29.84
CA TYR A 76 -10.25 -36.75 29.96
C TYR A 76 -9.80 -38.19 29.65
N LEU A 77 -8.65 -38.31 29.03
CA LEU A 77 -7.99 -39.56 28.68
C LEU A 77 -6.80 -39.84 29.61
N TYR A 78 -6.45 -38.87 30.46
CA TYR A 78 -5.41 -38.96 31.48
C TYR A 78 -5.91 -38.44 32.85
N PRO A 79 -5.33 -38.90 33.98
CA PRO A 79 -5.76 -38.50 35.32
C PRO A 79 -5.33 -37.07 35.69
N GLU A 80 -6.18 -36.08 35.42
CA GLU A 80 -6.01 -34.68 35.87
C GLU A 80 -6.01 -34.57 37.41
N SER A 81 -5.25 -33.60 37.95
CA SER A 81 -5.45 -33.08 39.31
C SER A 81 -6.34 -31.83 39.29
N ASP A 82 -7.23 -31.65 40.28
CA ASP A 82 -8.28 -30.61 40.41
C ASP A 82 -7.94 -29.12 40.07
N ASP A 83 -6.69 -28.76 39.78
CA ASP A 83 -6.18 -27.38 39.58
C ASP A 83 -5.42 -27.15 38.24
N VAL A 84 -5.23 -28.12 37.33
CA VAL A 84 -4.40 -27.95 36.10
C VAL A 84 -4.84 -26.73 35.27
N TYR A 85 -6.16 -26.59 35.10
CA TYR A 85 -6.79 -25.48 34.38
C TYR A 85 -7.41 -24.44 35.32
N GLY A 86 -7.02 -24.42 36.60
CA GLY A 86 -7.58 -23.53 37.61
C GLY A 86 -8.72 -24.14 38.43
N SER A 87 -9.04 -23.48 39.54
CA SER A 87 -9.74 -24.12 40.66
C SER A 87 -11.15 -24.62 40.33
N GLY A 88 -11.40 -25.90 40.62
CA GLY A 88 -12.67 -26.57 40.38
C GLY A 88 -12.65 -27.34 39.06
N GLY A 89 -13.44 -28.42 38.98
CA GLY A 89 -13.39 -29.34 37.84
C GLY A 89 -14.59 -30.27 37.73
N TYR A 90 -14.54 -31.14 36.72
CA TYR A 90 -15.55 -32.16 36.46
C TYR A 90 -15.23 -33.49 37.18
N ASN A 91 -16.17 -34.42 37.21
CA ASN A 91 -15.89 -35.78 37.71
C ASN A 91 -14.93 -36.49 36.74
N VAL A 92 -13.69 -36.73 37.18
CA VAL A 92 -12.63 -37.41 36.43
C VAL A 92 -12.87 -38.94 36.45
N ASN A 93 -13.70 -39.40 35.51
CA ASN A 93 -14.05 -40.82 35.34
C ASN A 93 -12.98 -41.53 34.47
N ASN A 94 -12.44 -42.65 34.96
CA ASN A 94 -11.49 -43.48 34.20
C ASN A 94 -12.17 -44.11 32.96
N PRO A 95 -11.69 -43.84 31.73
CA PRO A 95 -12.22 -44.46 30.51
C PRO A 95 -11.69 -45.88 30.26
N TYR A 96 -10.62 -46.33 30.94
CA TYR A 96 -9.97 -47.63 30.71
C TYR A 96 -10.58 -48.78 31.54
N ASN A 97 -10.51 -50.00 31.00
CA ASN A 97 -10.96 -51.24 31.65
C ASN A 97 -9.87 -51.90 32.55
N GLU A 98 -10.19 -53.02 33.22
CA GLU A 98 -9.21 -53.78 34.06
C GLU A 98 -8.03 -54.37 33.26
N GLU A 99 -8.10 -54.37 31.93
CA GLU A 99 -7.14 -54.96 30.99
C GLU A 99 -6.29 -53.88 30.28
N GLY A 100 -6.55 -52.59 30.55
CA GLY A 100 -5.80 -51.43 30.05
C GLY A 100 -6.38 -50.76 28.80
N GLU A 101 -7.39 -51.35 28.18
CA GLU A 101 -8.01 -50.85 26.94
C GLU A 101 -9.04 -49.74 27.24
N PRO A 102 -9.21 -48.73 26.37
CA PRO A 102 -10.27 -47.74 26.53
C PRO A 102 -11.65 -48.41 26.39
N SER A 103 -12.68 -47.81 26.98
CA SER A 103 -14.08 -48.29 26.87
C SER A 103 -14.73 -48.02 25.51
N ASP A 104 -14.03 -47.32 24.63
CA ASP A 104 -14.39 -47.01 23.24
C ASP A 104 -13.09 -46.74 22.47
N PRO A 105 -12.81 -47.42 21.34
CA PRO A 105 -11.54 -47.27 20.62
C PRO A 105 -11.44 -45.89 19.93
N ARG A 106 -12.57 -45.23 19.64
CA ARG A 106 -12.64 -43.92 18.99
C ARG A 106 -11.98 -42.82 19.84
N PHE A 107 -11.92 -43.00 21.16
CA PHE A 107 -11.32 -42.04 22.07
C PHE A 107 -9.82 -41.79 21.81
N LEU A 108 -9.09 -42.82 21.36
CA LEU A 108 -7.63 -42.78 21.12
C LEU A 108 -7.30 -42.81 19.62
N SER A 109 -8.22 -42.38 18.76
CA SER A 109 -8.11 -42.47 17.31
C SER A 109 -8.41 -41.12 16.66
N ALA A 110 -7.44 -40.51 15.97
CA ALA A 110 -7.63 -39.24 15.26
C ALA A 110 -8.68 -39.32 14.14
N ASP A 111 -8.95 -40.53 13.60
CA ASP A 111 -10.04 -40.81 12.66
C ASP A 111 -11.44 -40.45 13.20
N PHE A 112 -11.57 -40.23 14.52
CA PHE A 112 -12.83 -39.90 15.21
C PHE A 112 -12.67 -38.80 16.26
N ASN A 113 -11.69 -38.90 17.14
CA ASN A 113 -11.40 -37.89 18.17
C ASN A 113 -10.37 -36.87 17.64
N SER A 114 -10.84 -35.74 17.09
CA SER A 114 -9.99 -34.71 16.47
C SER A 114 -9.02 -34.01 17.45
N THR A 115 -9.24 -34.15 18.75
CA THR A 115 -8.33 -33.63 19.79
C THR A 115 -7.26 -34.66 20.21
N TYR A 116 -7.36 -35.91 19.73
CA TYR A 116 -6.33 -36.92 19.98
C TYR A 116 -5.07 -36.74 19.12
N TYR A 117 -4.04 -37.51 19.42
CA TYR A 117 -2.80 -37.54 18.68
C TYR A 117 -2.99 -38.09 17.26
N ASP A 118 -2.68 -37.29 16.25
CA ASP A 118 -2.51 -37.73 14.87
C ASP A 118 -1.01 -37.85 14.53
N PRO A 119 -0.49 -39.05 14.21
CA PRO A 119 0.92 -39.24 13.84
C PRO A 119 1.31 -38.56 12.51
N THR A 120 0.36 -38.05 11.73
CA THR A 120 0.63 -37.28 10.51
C THR A 120 0.90 -35.78 10.76
N VAL A 121 0.56 -35.28 11.96
CA VAL A 121 0.69 -33.86 12.36
C VAL A 121 1.96 -33.59 13.17
N ASN A 122 2.58 -32.43 12.95
CA ASN A 122 3.83 -32.01 13.58
C ASN A 122 3.57 -31.08 14.77
N TYR A 123 3.42 -31.65 15.97
CA TYR A 123 3.13 -30.92 17.19
C TYR A 123 4.40 -30.23 17.72
N ARG A 124 4.54 -28.94 17.37
CA ARG A 124 5.65 -28.08 17.77
C ARG A 124 5.30 -27.34 19.06
N PRO A 125 6.23 -27.13 20.02
CA PRO A 125 5.96 -26.31 21.20
C PRO A 125 5.45 -24.90 20.82
N TRP A 126 4.58 -24.34 21.66
CA TRP A 126 4.00 -23.00 21.50
C TRP A 126 5.07 -21.92 21.25
N ILE A 127 4.67 -20.78 20.68
CA ILE A 127 5.56 -19.66 20.35
C ILE A 127 5.31 -18.47 21.29
N ARG A 128 6.33 -17.67 21.56
CA ARG A 128 6.24 -16.47 22.42
C ARG A 128 6.15 -15.19 21.59
N ALA A 129 5.84 -14.08 22.25
CA ALA A 129 5.91 -12.74 21.68
C ALA A 129 7.25 -12.42 20.98
N ASP A 130 8.39 -12.96 21.47
CA ASP A 130 9.72 -12.78 20.88
C ASP A 130 10.02 -13.73 19.69
N GLY A 131 9.02 -14.48 19.21
CA GLY A 131 9.14 -15.47 18.13
C GLY A 131 9.85 -16.77 18.54
N THR A 132 10.33 -16.91 19.78
CA THR A 132 10.97 -18.15 20.23
C THR A 132 9.92 -19.19 20.64
N ARG A 133 10.22 -20.47 20.40
CA ARG A 133 9.38 -21.57 20.88
C ARG A 133 9.64 -21.90 22.35
N PHE A 134 8.62 -22.46 23.00
CA PHE A 134 8.77 -23.18 24.26
C PHE A 134 9.69 -24.40 24.07
N PRO A 135 10.29 -24.96 25.14
CA PRO A 135 11.09 -26.16 25.03
C PRO A 135 10.23 -27.36 24.61
N ASP A 136 10.83 -28.33 23.93
CA ASP A 136 10.22 -29.66 23.76
C ASP A 136 9.89 -30.28 25.12
N ALA A 137 8.81 -31.06 25.17
CA ALA A 137 8.35 -31.73 26.38
C ALA A 137 9.25 -32.92 26.75
N ASP A 138 9.57 -33.06 28.05
CA ASP A 138 10.29 -34.22 28.59
C ASP A 138 9.38 -35.45 28.54
N GLU A 139 9.74 -36.46 27.74
CA GLU A 139 8.93 -37.66 27.53
C GLU A 139 8.80 -38.52 28.80
N THR A 140 9.71 -38.34 29.77
CA THR A 140 9.71 -39.04 31.07
C THR A 140 9.07 -38.23 32.21
N ALA A 141 8.71 -36.97 31.95
CA ALA A 141 8.13 -36.04 32.93
C ALA A 141 7.26 -34.97 32.24
N ALA A 142 6.35 -35.40 31.37
CA ALA A 142 5.52 -34.53 30.55
C ALA A 142 4.51 -33.74 31.42
N VAL A 143 4.41 -32.44 31.18
CA VAL A 143 3.60 -31.52 32.00
C VAL A 143 2.18 -31.38 31.46
N TYR A 144 1.19 -31.29 32.36
CA TYR A 144 -0.21 -31.15 31.96
C TYR A 144 -0.57 -29.73 31.45
N ASN A 145 0.25 -28.72 31.75
CA ASN A 145 0.09 -27.35 31.24
C ASN A 145 1.48 -26.67 31.18
N PRO A 146 1.96 -26.21 30.02
CA PRO A 146 3.30 -25.65 29.84
C PRO A 146 3.43 -24.20 30.34
N ALA A 147 2.32 -23.45 30.44
CA ALA A 147 2.28 -22.15 31.11
C ALA A 147 2.24 -22.31 32.64
N ALA A 148 1.62 -23.39 33.13
CA ALA A 148 1.49 -23.69 34.56
C ALA A 148 2.12 -25.04 34.98
N PRO A 149 3.42 -25.28 34.73
CA PRO A 149 4.08 -26.60 34.87
C PRO A 149 4.24 -27.09 36.32
N SER A 150 3.71 -26.36 37.29
CA SER A 150 3.61 -26.76 38.71
C SER A 150 2.21 -27.25 39.10
N ARG A 151 1.27 -27.32 38.15
CA ARG A 151 -0.09 -27.85 38.32
C ARG A 151 -0.23 -29.18 37.56
N GLY A 152 -0.72 -30.21 38.24
CA GLY A 152 -0.59 -31.59 37.79
C GLY A 152 0.74 -32.22 38.24
N GLU A 153 0.71 -33.52 38.55
CA GLU A 153 1.94 -34.32 38.70
C GLU A 153 2.38 -34.75 37.28
N PRO A 154 3.64 -34.53 36.86
CA PRO A 154 4.09 -34.88 35.52
C PRO A 154 3.99 -36.38 35.21
N MET A 155 3.72 -36.72 33.95
CA MET A 155 3.56 -38.10 33.49
C MET A 155 4.79 -38.61 32.76
N ASP A 156 5.25 -39.81 33.12
CA ASP A 156 6.18 -40.59 32.29
C ASP A 156 5.35 -41.24 31.17
N LEU A 157 5.55 -40.81 29.92
CA LEU A 157 4.83 -41.33 28.76
C LEU A 157 5.46 -42.62 28.21
N THR A 158 6.64 -43.01 28.72
CA THR A 158 7.45 -44.14 28.22
C THR A 158 7.26 -45.44 28.99
N THR A 159 6.40 -45.46 30.03
CA THR A 159 6.17 -46.64 30.90
C THR A 159 4.70 -46.85 31.31
N ASP A 160 4.39 -48.06 31.79
CA ASP A 160 3.06 -48.47 32.26
C ASP A 160 2.54 -47.56 33.40
N ASN A 161 1.51 -46.77 33.11
CA ASN A 161 0.83 -45.92 34.08
C ASN A 161 -0.41 -46.60 34.67
N ASN A 162 -0.92 -46.06 35.79
CA ASN A 162 -2.02 -46.68 36.55
C ASN A 162 -3.11 -45.65 36.87
N TRP A 163 -4.37 -45.98 36.56
CA TRP A 163 -5.53 -45.16 36.91
C TRP A 163 -6.59 -46.04 37.60
N GLY A 164 -6.70 -45.92 38.93
CA GLY A 164 -7.56 -46.79 39.72
C GLY A 164 -7.05 -48.24 39.73
N ASP A 165 -7.86 -49.16 39.22
CA ASP A 165 -7.50 -50.58 39.04
C ASP A 165 -7.01 -50.91 37.61
N ALA A 166 -6.94 -49.93 36.69
CA ALA A 166 -6.45 -50.10 35.32
C ALA A 166 -4.94 -49.79 35.20
N THR A 167 -4.24 -50.53 34.33
CA THR A 167 -2.83 -50.29 33.95
C THR A 167 -2.77 -50.13 32.43
N TYR A 168 -2.17 -49.04 31.93
CA TYR A 168 -2.18 -48.68 30.51
C TYR A 168 -0.87 -47.99 30.10
N PHE A 169 -0.52 -48.05 28.82
CA PHE A 169 0.63 -47.35 28.25
C PHE A 169 0.19 -45.99 27.69
N PRO A 170 0.69 -44.83 28.18
CA PRO A 170 0.15 -43.51 27.79
C PRO A 170 0.33 -43.16 26.31
N ALA A 171 1.47 -43.50 25.71
CA ALA A 171 1.79 -43.20 24.33
C ALA A 171 1.23 -44.27 23.37
N THR A 172 -0.10 -44.36 23.32
CA THR A 172 -0.85 -45.36 22.53
C THR A 172 -1.89 -44.67 21.65
N TYR A 173 -2.00 -45.05 20.39
CA TYR A 173 -3.06 -44.57 19.48
C TYR A 173 -3.66 -45.71 18.65
N TYR A 174 -4.86 -45.46 18.11
CA TYR A 174 -5.67 -46.41 17.36
C TYR A 174 -5.91 -45.90 15.93
N VAL A 175 -5.60 -46.72 14.92
CA VAL A 175 -5.86 -46.43 13.50
C VAL A 175 -7.02 -47.30 13.02
N TYR A 176 -8.04 -46.72 12.39
CA TYR A 176 -9.20 -47.48 11.93
C TYR A 176 -8.91 -48.24 10.62
N GLU A 177 -8.98 -49.58 10.63
CA GLU A 177 -8.75 -50.41 9.43
C GLU A 177 -10.05 -50.70 8.64
N GLY A 178 -11.22 -50.51 9.26
CA GLY A 178 -12.52 -50.59 8.60
C GLY A 178 -13.24 -51.95 8.74
N GLY A 179 -14.33 -51.94 9.50
CA GLY A 179 -15.02 -53.17 9.89
C GLY A 179 -15.95 -53.81 8.87
N ALA A 180 -16.06 -55.14 8.92
CA ALA A 180 -16.96 -55.92 8.04
C ALA A 180 -18.46 -55.63 8.25
N ASN A 181 -18.82 -54.97 9.37
CA ASN A 181 -20.17 -54.49 9.66
C ASN A 181 -20.31 -52.96 9.58
N GLY A 182 -19.20 -52.21 9.48
CA GLY A 182 -19.19 -50.74 9.55
C GLY A 182 -19.55 -50.18 10.94
N ASP A 183 -19.10 -50.82 12.01
CA ASP A 183 -19.41 -50.46 13.41
C ASP A 183 -18.14 -49.94 14.11
N PRO A 184 -17.97 -48.61 14.27
CA PRO A 184 -16.74 -48.03 14.81
C PRO A 184 -16.61 -48.16 16.34
N GLU A 185 -17.54 -48.82 17.03
CA GLU A 185 -17.40 -49.16 18.46
C GLU A 185 -16.63 -50.48 18.67
N ASN A 186 -16.29 -51.19 17.58
CA ASN A 186 -15.68 -52.51 17.62
C ASN A 186 -14.14 -52.47 17.62
N HIS A 187 -13.51 -52.83 18.74
CA HIS A 187 -12.05 -52.92 18.87
C HIS A 187 -11.38 -53.85 17.84
N ASP A 188 -12.06 -54.91 17.36
CA ASP A 188 -11.53 -55.84 16.34
C ASP A 188 -11.28 -55.15 14.97
N ASP A 189 -11.84 -53.95 14.74
CA ASP A 189 -11.76 -53.21 13.47
C ASP A 189 -10.70 -52.07 13.47
N TYR A 190 -9.82 -52.02 14.49
CA TYR A 190 -8.73 -51.03 14.65
C TYR A 190 -7.36 -51.69 14.82
N GLN A 191 -6.30 -51.01 14.35
CA GLN A 191 -4.91 -51.29 14.72
C GLN A 191 -4.51 -50.43 15.93
N LEU A 192 -4.23 -51.09 17.06
CA LEU A 192 -3.56 -50.50 18.23
C LEU A 192 -2.05 -50.32 17.96
N ILE A 193 -1.51 -49.15 18.29
CA ILE A 193 -0.09 -48.81 18.15
C ILE A 193 0.43 -48.18 19.46
N GLU A 194 1.40 -48.83 20.11
CA GLU A 194 2.17 -48.31 21.24
C GLU A 194 3.49 -47.69 20.74
N ILE A 195 3.88 -46.52 21.26
CA ILE A 195 5.12 -45.83 20.91
C ILE A 195 6.25 -46.33 21.84
N VAL A 196 7.01 -47.33 21.37
CA VAL A 196 8.00 -48.10 22.15
C VAL A 196 9.35 -48.24 21.42
N GLU A 197 10.43 -48.36 22.19
CA GLU A 197 11.81 -48.43 21.68
C GLU A 197 12.01 -49.60 20.69
N GLY A 198 12.63 -49.31 19.53
CA GLY A 198 13.01 -50.31 18.52
C GLY A 198 12.01 -50.51 17.38
N SER A 199 10.89 -49.77 17.41
CA SER A 199 9.91 -49.66 16.32
C SER A 199 10.16 -48.45 15.40
N THR A 200 9.41 -48.36 14.30
CA THR A 200 9.36 -47.21 13.38
C THR A 200 7.90 -46.90 13.07
N TYR A 201 7.55 -45.61 13.03
CA TYR A 201 6.18 -45.13 12.99
C TYR A 201 5.84 -44.48 11.64
N LYS A 202 4.55 -44.46 11.30
CA LYS A 202 4.05 -43.87 10.04
C LYS A 202 3.77 -42.39 10.28
N GLY A 203 4.59 -41.53 9.68
CA GLY A 203 4.36 -40.09 9.67
C GLY A 203 3.39 -39.63 8.57
N GLY A 204 3.48 -38.35 8.23
CA GLY A 204 2.71 -37.69 7.17
C GLY A 204 3.53 -36.60 6.49
N PRO A 205 3.07 -36.00 5.38
CA PRO A 205 3.87 -35.04 4.60
C PRO A 205 4.38 -33.85 5.44
N ASN A 206 3.62 -33.40 6.44
CA ASN A 206 3.94 -32.26 7.29
C ASN A 206 4.92 -32.60 8.45
N ARG A 207 5.26 -33.88 8.65
CA ARG A 207 6.23 -34.36 9.66
C ARG A 207 7.69 -34.05 9.28
N SER A 208 8.00 -32.76 9.14
CA SER A 208 9.35 -32.25 8.85
C SER A 208 10.38 -32.62 9.93
N ASP A 209 9.93 -32.98 11.14
CA ASP A 209 10.72 -33.52 12.24
C ASP A 209 11.25 -34.94 11.96
N CYS A 210 10.55 -35.73 11.14
CA CYS A 210 10.95 -37.08 10.76
C CYS A 210 12.13 -37.10 9.76
N GLY A 211 12.52 -35.93 9.23
CA GLY A 211 13.74 -35.74 8.44
C GLY A 211 13.53 -36.01 6.95
N PRO A 212 14.49 -36.64 6.24
CA PRO A 212 14.47 -36.75 4.78
C PRO A 212 13.43 -37.75 4.21
N ASN A 213 12.57 -38.32 5.06
CA ASN A 213 11.45 -39.17 4.66
C ASN A 213 10.28 -38.95 5.64
N PRO A 214 9.46 -37.90 5.47
CA PRO A 214 8.46 -37.50 6.47
C PRO A 214 7.36 -38.55 6.69
N GLU A 215 7.15 -39.49 5.76
CA GLU A 215 6.25 -40.63 5.93
C GLU A 215 6.72 -41.69 6.97
N GLN A 216 7.98 -41.64 7.46
CA GLN A 216 8.52 -42.65 8.40
C GLN A 216 9.38 -42.03 9.50
N CYS A 217 8.92 -42.18 10.74
CA CYS A 217 9.50 -41.59 11.93
C CYS A 217 10.22 -42.65 12.79
N SER A 218 11.32 -42.29 13.43
CA SER A 218 11.97 -43.13 14.45
C SER A 218 11.18 -43.10 15.76
N TYR A 219 11.48 -44.02 16.69
CA TYR A 219 10.92 -44.00 18.04
C TYR A 219 11.16 -42.64 18.72
N GLU A 220 12.37 -42.10 18.64
CA GLU A 220 12.77 -40.84 19.28
C GLU A 220 12.03 -39.62 18.68
N GLN A 221 11.75 -39.64 17.37
CA GLN A 221 10.95 -38.60 16.71
C GLN A 221 9.47 -38.70 17.09
N GLU A 222 8.92 -39.92 17.14
CA GLU A 222 7.51 -40.14 17.43
C GLU A 222 7.15 -39.87 18.91
N ILE A 223 7.96 -40.36 19.85
CA ILE A 223 7.72 -40.13 21.28
C ILE A 223 7.87 -38.65 21.64
N GLN A 224 8.76 -37.91 20.97
CA GLN A 224 8.89 -36.46 21.16
C GLN A 224 7.67 -35.71 20.60
N ASN A 225 7.16 -36.09 19.43
CA ASN A 225 5.95 -35.53 18.84
C ASN A 225 4.72 -35.81 19.74
N PHE A 226 4.61 -37.03 20.29
CA PHE A 226 3.56 -37.40 21.23
C PHE A 226 3.67 -36.63 22.56
N ALA A 227 4.88 -36.46 23.11
CA ALA A 227 5.10 -35.66 24.32
C ALA A 227 4.75 -34.17 24.11
N ASN A 228 5.06 -33.64 22.93
CA ASN A 228 4.68 -32.29 22.54
C ASN A 228 3.15 -32.15 22.37
N TRP A 229 2.48 -33.09 21.70
CA TRP A 229 1.01 -33.14 21.68
C TRP A 229 0.42 -33.19 23.10
N PHE A 230 0.93 -34.09 23.95
CA PHE A 230 0.45 -34.26 25.32
C PHE A 230 0.54 -32.96 26.13
N SER A 231 1.67 -32.25 26.06
CA SER A 231 1.85 -31.02 26.83
C SER A 231 1.17 -29.80 26.20
N TYR A 232 1.18 -29.67 24.87
CA TYR A 232 0.80 -28.43 24.17
C TYR A 232 -0.56 -28.48 23.44
N TYR A 233 -1.17 -29.65 23.20
CA TYR A 233 -2.33 -29.79 22.29
C TYR A 233 -3.46 -30.75 22.74
N ARG A 234 -3.25 -31.66 23.71
CA ARG A 234 -4.20 -32.74 24.05
C ARG A 234 -5.62 -32.34 24.50
N SER A 235 -5.90 -31.04 24.67
CA SER A 235 -7.23 -30.51 24.98
C SER A 235 -7.51 -29.30 24.12
N ARG A 236 -8.79 -29.06 23.83
CA ARG A 236 -9.25 -27.97 22.93
C ARG A 236 -8.65 -26.61 23.28
N GLY A 237 -8.60 -26.26 24.57
CA GLY A 237 -8.03 -25.00 25.05
C GLY A 237 -6.51 -24.91 24.97
N LEU A 238 -5.79 -26.03 25.07
CA LEU A 238 -4.34 -26.05 24.82
C LEU A 238 -4.04 -25.94 23.32
N ALA A 239 -4.78 -26.68 22.50
CA ALA A 239 -4.70 -26.61 21.04
C ALA A 239 -4.99 -25.20 20.52
N ALA A 240 -6.08 -24.57 20.99
CA ALA A 240 -6.44 -23.21 20.61
C ALA A 240 -5.35 -22.20 20.98
N ARG A 241 -4.81 -22.25 22.21
CA ARG A 241 -3.70 -21.38 22.62
C ARG A 241 -2.47 -21.55 21.72
N GLY A 242 -2.13 -22.78 21.36
CA GLY A 242 -1.03 -23.07 20.44
C GLY A 242 -1.25 -22.54 19.02
N ALA A 243 -2.47 -22.64 18.51
CA ALA A 243 -2.85 -22.17 17.17
C ALA A 243 -2.94 -20.63 17.11
N ILE A 244 -3.64 -20.00 18.04
CA ILE A 244 -3.74 -18.53 18.16
C ILE A 244 -2.35 -17.91 18.31
N GLY A 245 -1.49 -18.50 19.15
CA GLY A 245 -0.10 -18.03 19.29
C GLY A 245 0.70 -18.12 17.99
N ARG A 246 0.44 -19.12 17.13
CA ARG A 246 1.05 -19.23 15.79
C ARG A 246 0.48 -18.20 14.82
N ALA A 247 -0.83 -17.99 14.80
CA ALA A 247 -1.49 -17.01 13.92
C ALA A 247 -1.06 -15.56 14.22
N PHE A 248 -0.90 -15.22 15.51
CA PHE A 248 -0.39 -13.91 15.95
C PHE A 248 1.15 -13.83 15.98
N ALA A 249 1.87 -14.81 15.42
CA ALA A 249 3.33 -14.76 15.32
C ALA A 249 3.86 -13.90 14.16
N PRO A 250 3.37 -14.02 12.90
CA PRO A 250 3.83 -13.18 11.79
C PRO A 250 3.32 -11.72 11.89
N GLN A 251 2.12 -11.52 12.44
CA GLN A 251 1.47 -10.20 12.59
C GLN A 251 2.34 -9.22 13.38
N ASP A 252 2.35 -7.93 13.03
CA ASP A 252 3.24 -6.92 13.61
C ASP A 252 2.51 -5.60 14.00
N SER A 253 3.21 -4.45 13.97
CA SER A 253 2.64 -3.13 14.23
C SER A 253 1.54 -2.66 13.26
N GLY A 254 1.34 -3.32 12.11
CA GLY A 254 0.28 -2.96 11.16
C GLY A 254 -1.16 -3.07 11.71
N ILE A 255 -1.35 -3.75 12.84
CA ILE A 255 -2.67 -3.91 13.50
C ILE A 255 -2.66 -3.47 14.97
N ARG A 256 -3.86 -3.11 15.48
CA ARG A 256 -4.10 -2.80 16.89
C ARG A 256 -4.89 -3.92 17.55
N VAL A 257 -4.22 -4.73 18.37
CA VAL A 257 -4.84 -5.90 19.02
C VAL A 257 -5.29 -5.57 20.44
N GLY A 258 -6.51 -5.99 20.77
CA GLY A 258 -7.04 -6.11 22.13
C GLY A 258 -7.44 -7.55 22.42
N PHE A 259 -7.60 -7.91 23.70
CA PHE A 259 -7.87 -9.28 24.13
C PHE A 259 -9.02 -9.36 25.13
N GLY A 260 -9.81 -10.42 25.05
CA GLY A 260 -10.85 -10.76 26.01
C GLY A 260 -11.12 -12.26 26.12
N SER A 261 -11.82 -12.67 27.18
CA SER A 261 -12.29 -14.05 27.35
C SER A 261 -13.74 -14.09 27.81
N ILE A 262 -14.49 -15.10 27.36
CA ILE A 262 -15.96 -15.09 27.50
C ILE A 262 -16.46 -15.32 28.94
N ASN A 263 -15.64 -15.84 29.86
CA ASN A 263 -15.95 -15.96 31.29
C ASN A 263 -15.13 -15.02 32.20
N GLN A 264 -14.45 -14.02 31.63
CA GLN A 264 -13.84 -12.94 32.40
C GLN A 264 -14.86 -12.29 33.37
N SER A 265 -14.41 -11.86 34.54
CA SER A 265 -15.29 -11.32 35.59
C SER A 265 -14.89 -9.92 36.06
N GLY A 266 -15.43 -8.88 35.39
CA GLY A 266 -15.35 -7.49 35.85
C GLY A 266 -13.95 -6.90 35.91
N ASN A 267 -13.29 -6.73 34.76
CA ASN A 267 -12.02 -6.02 34.64
C ASN A 267 -12.20 -4.49 34.60
N ASP A 268 -11.15 -3.73 34.92
CA ASP A 268 -11.04 -2.29 34.62
C ASP A 268 -10.10 -2.13 33.40
N VAL A 269 -10.64 -1.64 32.29
CA VAL A 269 -9.91 -1.35 31.05
C VAL A 269 -9.97 0.16 30.85
N ASP A 270 -8.84 0.83 30.97
CA ASP A 270 -8.65 2.27 30.76
C ASP A 270 -9.44 3.20 31.70
N GLY A 271 -10.12 2.66 32.73
CA GLY A 271 -11.05 3.36 33.61
C GLY A 271 -12.53 2.97 33.41
N VAL A 272 -12.83 2.06 32.47
CA VAL A 272 -14.17 1.53 32.19
C VAL A 272 -14.26 0.08 32.65
N ASN A 273 -15.34 -0.29 33.33
CA ASN A 273 -15.54 -1.67 33.78
C ASN A 273 -16.24 -2.51 32.72
N THR A 274 -15.67 -3.66 32.38
CA THR A 274 -16.13 -4.60 31.35
C THR A 274 -16.00 -6.03 31.87
N SER A 275 -16.81 -6.97 31.39
CA SER A 275 -16.75 -8.37 31.82
C SER A 275 -16.32 -9.33 30.71
N THR A 276 -15.75 -8.84 29.61
CA THR A 276 -15.18 -9.70 28.54
C THR A 276 -13.78 -9.24 28.17
N VAL A 277 -13.63 -7.95 27.86
CA VAL A 277 -12.33 -7.37 27.47
C VAL A 277 -11.41 -7.32 28.68
N SER A 278 -10.24 -7.95 28.58
CA SER A 278 -9.18 -7.91 29.57
C SER A 278 -8.07 -6.91 29.19
N GLN A 279 -7.87 -6.66 27.89
CA GLN A 279 -6.94 -5.68 27.34
C GLN A 279 -7.62 -4.87 26.24
N GLY A 280 -7.56 -3.54 26.35
CA GLY A 280 -8.01 -2.66 25.27
C GLY A 280 -7.10 -2.76 24.05
N VAL A 281 -7.58 -2.30 22.88
CA VAL A 281 -6.79 -2.34 21.64
C VAL A 281 -5.54 -1.46 21.73
N ARG A 282 -4.40 -1.99 21.29
CA ARG A 282 -3.08 -1.32 21.24
C ARG A 282 -2.30 -1.78 20.02
N VAL A 283 -1.42 -0.92 19.48
CA VAL A 283 -0.49 -1.30 18.40
C VAL A 283 0.30 -2.54 18.82
N PHE A 284 0.29 -3.59 17.99
CA PHE A 284 0.69 -4.95 18.36
C PHE A 284 2.21 -5.19 18.36
N SER A 285 2.94 -4.30 19.02
CA SER A 285 4.40 -4.29 19.14
C SER A 285 4.86 -4.16 20.60
N GLY A 286 6.15 -4.43 20.84
CA GLY A 286 6.81 -4.20 22.13
C GLY A 286 6.10 -4.85 23.32
N ASP A 287 5.89 -4.07 24.38
CA ASP A 287 5.26 -4.53 25.62
C ASP A 287 3.79 -4.94 25.41
N ASN A 288 3.04 -4.27 24.51
CA ASN A 288 1.64 -4.64 24.19
C ASN A 288 1.55 -6.06 23.62
N ARG A 289 2.51 -6.42 22.75
CA ARG A 289 2.63 -7.78 22.19
C ARG A 289 2.94 -8.79 23.28
N GLN A 290 3.84 -8.49 24.22
CA GLN A 290 4.10 -9.38 25.36
C GLN A 290 2.84 -9.56 26.21
N GLU A 291 2.13 -8.48 26.52
CA GLU A 291 0.89 -8.50 27.30
C GLU A 291 -0.20 -9.37 26.66
N PHE A 292 -0.34 -9.36 25.32
CA PHE A 292 -1.26 -10.27 24.61
C PHE A 292 -0.89 -11.75 24.78
N TYR A 293 0.39 -12.11 24.60
CA TYR A 293 0.82 -13.51 24.75
C TYR A 293 0.71 -14.00 26.20
N ASP A 294 0.95 -13.11 27.18
CA ASP A 294 0.72 -13.41 28.59
C ASP A 294 -0.79 -13.64 28.85
N ALA A 295 -1.67 -12.79 28.31
CA ALA A 295 -3.13 -12.96 28.41
C ALA A 295 -3.68 -14.18 27.66
N LEU A 296 -3.00 -14.64 26.59
CA LEU A 296 -3.33 -15.88 25.89
C LEU A 296 -2.96 -17.13 26.72
N TYR A 297 -1.83 -17.12 27.42
CA TYR A 297 -1.26 -18.31 28.05
C TYR A 297 -1.52 -18.46 29.55
N ASP A 298 -1.56 -17.37 30.32
CA ASP A 298 -1.65 -17.43 31.79
C ASP A 298 -3.05 -17.74 32.38
N PRO A 299 -4.19 -17.32 31.79
CA PRO A 299 -5.49 -17.48 32.45
C PRO A 299 -5.92 -18.92 32.72
N ASP A 300 -6.58 -19.11 33.85
CA ASP A 300 -7.35 -20.31 34.18
C ASP A 300 -8.54 -20.48 33.20
N ILE A 301 -8.92 -21.71 32.87
CA ILE A 301 -10.11 -22.03 32.05
C ILE A 301 -11.22 -22.46 33.02
N PRO A 302 -12.16 -21.59 33.43
CA PRO A 302 -13.17 -21.94 34.43
C PRO A 302 -14.13 -23.05 33.96
N ALA A 303 -14.66 -23.84 34.89
CA ALA A 303 -15.71 -24.84 34.63
C ALA A 303 -17.10 -24.20 34.42
N SER A 304 -17.17 -23.21 33.54
CA SER A 304 -18.31 -22.35 33.25
C SER A 304 -18.97 -22.68 31.89
N GLY A 305 -20.04 -21.96 31.55
CA GLY A 305 -20.68 -22.03 30.23
C GLY A 305 -20.03 -21.10 29.21
N THR A 306 -20.68 -20.98 28.06
CA THR A 306 -20.16 -20.32 26.84
C THR A 306 -21.03 -19.09 26.49
N PRO A 307 -20.85 -17.91 27.12
CA PRO A 307 -21.80 -16.79 27.00
C PRO A 307 -21.50 -15.84 25.81
N LEU A 308 -21.31 -16.37 24.59
CA LEU A 308 -20.88 -15.60 23.41
C LEU A 308 -21.69 -14.31 23.16
N ARG A 309 -23.02 -14.37 23.29
CA ARG A 309 -23.91 -13.21 23.11
C ARG A 309 -23.68 -12.08 24.10
N ARG A 310 -23.09 -12.36 25.27
CA ARG A 310 -22.62 -11.35 26.22
C ARG A 310 -21.27 -10.79 25.80
N ALA A 311 -20.39 -11.63 25.25
CA ALA A 311 -19.09 -11.20 24.76
C ALA A 311 -19.21 -10.21 23.58
N ALA A 312 -20.09 -10.49 22.61
CA ALA A 312 -20.40 -9.57 21.52
C ALA A 312 -20.90 -8.20 22.02
N VAL A 313 -21.83 -8.18 22.99
CA VAL A 313 -22.31 -6.93 23.62
C VAL A 313 -21.19 -6.20 24.38
N ASP A 314 -20.45 -6.88 25.25
CA ASP A 314 -19.36 -6.27 26.03
C ASP A 314 -18.22 -5.71 25.15
N VAL A 315 -18.02 -6.23 23.93
CA VAL A 315 -17.07 -5.72 22.93
C VAL A 315 -17.68 -4.58 22.11
N GLY A 316 -18.95 -4.67 21.71
CA GLY A 316 -19.67 -3.58 21.06
C GLY A 316 -19.76 -2.31 21.91
N GLU A 317 -20.02 -2.46 23.22
CA GLU A 317 -19.98 -1.34 24.19
C GLU A 317 -18.55 -0.80 24.40
N TYR A 318 -17.51 -1.61 24.18
CA TYR A 318 -16.11 -1.14 24.21
C TYR A 318 -15.78 -0.27 22.98
N PHE A 319 -16.30 -0.60 21.80
CA PHE A 319 -16.16 0.22 20.60
C PHE A 319 -17.10 1.43 20.55
N SER A 320 -18.20 1.43 21.32
CA SER A 320 -19.10 2.58 21.50
C SER A 320 -18.54 3.68 22.44
N ARG A 321 -17.22 3.77 22.66
CA ARG A 321 -16.59 4.68 23.62
C ARG A 321 -16.20 6.03 23.00
N ASP A 322 -16.69 7.11 23.62
CA ASP A 322 -16.49 8.53 23.30
C ASP A 322 -15.40 9.23 24.15
N ASP A 323 -14.74 8.48 25.05
CA ASP A 323 -13.70 9.03 25.93
C ASP A 323 -12.31 9.02 25.29
N GLN A 324 -11.43 9.94 25.70
CA GLN A 324 -10.08 10.13 25.13
C GLN A 324 -9.14 8.91 25.20
N ARG A 325 -9.50 7.86 25.94
CA ARG A 325 -8.78 6.58 26.05
C ARG A 325 -9.46 5.46 25.26
N GLY A 326 -10.51 5.78 24.50
CA GLY A 326 -11.27 4.85 23.68
C GLY A 326 -10.44 4.26 22.55
N PRO A 327 -10.99 3.26 21.83
CA PRO A 327 -10.28 2.55 20.77
C PRO A 327 -10.04 3.39 19.50
N TRP A 328 -10.77 4.48 19.33
CA TRP A 328 -10.67 5.39 18.19
C TRP A 328 -9.41 6.27 18.22
N SER A 329 -8.93 6.56 19.43
CA SER A 329 -7.79 7.44 19.72
C SER A 329 -6.51 6.97 19.06
N THR A 330 -5.67 7.92 18.61
CA THR A 330 -4.30 7.66 18.16
C THR A 330 -3.45 7.04 19.28
N THR A 331 -3.73 7.36 20.56
CA THR A 331 -3.06 6.78 21.74
C THR A 331 -4.07 6.12 22.70
N PRO A 332 -4.65 4.97 22.33
CA PRO A 332 -5.73 4.33 23.09
C PRO A 332 -5.23 3.88 24.47
N GLY A 333 -6.04 4.10 25.51
CA GLY A 333 -5.65 3.96 26.92
C GLY A 333 -4.94 5.16 27.55
N GLU A 334 -4.32 6.03 26.75
CA GLU A 334 -3.59 7.22 27.23
C GLU A 334 -4.41 8.52 27.10
N LEU A 335 -3.82 9.67 27.44
CA LEU A 335 -4.48 10.98 27.32
C LEU A 335 -3.63 11.90 26.45
N GLY A 336 -4.26 12.51 25.44
CA GLY A 336 -3.61 13.44 24.52
C GLY A 336 -3.63 13.01 23.05
N GLY A 337 -4.16 11.82 22.73
CA GLY A 337 -4.51 11.44 21.36
C GLY A 337 -5.77 12.13 20.83
N SER A 338 -5.94 11.99 19.52
CA SER A 338 -7.10 12.37 18.70
C SER A 338 -7.82 11.11 18.23
N ASP A 339 -9.15 11.10 18.18
CA ASP A 339 -9.91 9.99 17.59
C ASP A 339 -9.86 10.08 16.06
N LEU A 340 -9.66 8.95 15.37
CA LEU A 340 -9.61 8.90 13.89
C LEU A 340 -10.91 8.38 13.29
N GLU A 341 -11.52 9.15 12.38
CA GLU A 341 -12.85 8.89 11.84
C GLU A 341 -12.94 7.72 10.84
N CYS A 342 -11.83 7.28 10.26
CA CYS A 342 -11.79 6.16 9.31
C CYS A 342 -11.41 4.79 9.91
N ARG A 343 -11.05 4.72 11.20
CA ARG A 343 -10.39 3.53 11.76
C ARG A 343 -11.33 2.30 11.76
N ARG A 344 -11.06 1.28 10.95
CA ARG A 344 -11.85 0.03 10.94
C ARG A 344 -11.81 -0.67 12.31
N SER A 345 -12.92 -1.30 12.71
CA SER A 345 -12.99 -2.06 13.97
C SER A 345 -13.62 -3.45 13.78
N SER A 346 -12.96 -4.46 14.35
CA SER A 346 -13.26 -5.89 14.16
C SER A 346 -13.28 -6.65 15.49
N HIS A 347 -14.21 -7.59 15.63
CA HIS A 347 -14.31 -8.54 16.74
C HIS A 347 -14.12 -9.97 16.22
N VAL A 348 -12.97 -10.57 16.52
CA VAL A 348 -12.72 -11.99 16.23
C VAL A 348 -13.21 -12.81 17.43
N LEU A 349 -14.25 -13.63 17.23
CA LEU A 349 -14.94 -14.38 18.28
C LEU A 349 -14.77 -15.89 18.06
N MET A 350 -13.92 -16.49 18.88
CA MET A 350 -13.56 -17.91 18.81
C MET A 350 -14.37 -18.76 19.80
N THR A 351 -14.80 -19.97 19.39
CA THR A 351 -15.52 -20.91 20.25
C THR A 351 -15.32 -22.39 19.89
N ASP A 352 -15.37 -23.26 20.89
CA ASP A 352 -15.31 -24.74 20.75
C ASP A 352 -16.69 -25.40 20.85
N GLY A 353 -17.76 -24.60 20.87
CA GLY A 353 -19.09 -25.11 21.17
C GLY A 353 -20.20 -24.07 21.15
N TYR A 354 -21.29 -24.43 21.83
CA TYR A 354 -22.61 -23.85 21.57
C TYR A 354 -22.99 -22.83 22.63
N TRP A 355 -23.36 -21.62 22.21
CA TRP A 355 -23.58 -20.54 23.17
C TRP A 355 -24.69 -20.82 24.19
N SER A 356 -24.60 -20.14 25.32
CA SER A 356 -25.48 -20.30 26.48
C SER A 356 -25.68 -18.96 27.21
N GLY A 357 -25.94 -19.00 28.53
CA GLY A 357 -26.10 -17.80 29.36
C GLY A 357 -27.46 -17.09 29.25
N PRO A 358 -27.61 -15.91 29.87
CA PRO A 358 -28.84 -15.11 29.82
C PRO A 358 -29.09 -14.52 28.42
N SER A 359 -30.29 -13.97 28.21
CA SER A 359 -30.55 -13.14 27.00
C SER A 359 -29.77 -11.82 27.08
N PRO A 360 -29.16 -11.33 25.97
CA PRO A 360 -28.64 -9.97 25.89
C PRO A 360 -29.75 -8.89 25.94
N ASN A 361 -31.00 -9.23 25.56
CA ASN A 361 -32.18 -8.34 25.54
C ASN A 361 -32.18 -7.26 24.45
N VAL A 362 -31.43 -7.46 23.35
CA VAL A 362 -31.38 -6.56 22.19
C VAL A 362 -32.65 -6.57 21.33
N GLY A 363 -33.46 -7.64 21.38
CA GLY A 363 -34.63 -7.82 20.52
C GLY A 363 -34.32 -8.65 19.27
N ASN A 364 -35.13 -8.50 18.23
CA ASN A 364 -34.79 -8.86 16.85
C ASN A 364 -34.22 -7.59 16.18
N VAL A 365 -33.03 -7.69 15.60
CA VAL A 365 -32.21 -6.54 15.20
C VAL A 365 -32.00 -6.52 13.69
N ASP A 366 -31.82 -7.67 13.02
CA ASP A 366 -31.72 -7.74 11.56
C ASP A 366 -33.10 -7.66 10.86
N GLY A 367 -34.17 -8.20 11.44
CA GLY A 367 -35.56 -7.99 11.01
C GLY A 367 -36.13 -6.60 11.33
N THR A 368 -35.29 -5.63 11.73
CA THR A 368 -35.67 -4.21 11.90
C THR A 368 -34.69 -3.26 11.21
N SER A 369 -35.19 -2.19 10.60
CA SER A 369 -34.34 -1.18 9.94
C SER A 369 -33.29 -0.59 10.90
N GLY A 370 -32.15 -0.19 10.33
CA GLY A 370 -31.12 0.57 11.03
C GLY A 370 -31.52 2.04 11.22
N GLU A 371 -30.58 2.82 11.73
CA GLU A 371 -30.70 4.28 11.76
C GLU A 371 -30.42 4.86 10.36
N VAL A 372 -30.72 6.15 10.16
CA VAL A 372 -30.40 6.85 8.90
C VAL A 372 -29.10 7.59 9.13
N ILE A 373 -28.07 7.14 8.43
CA ILE A 373 -26.68 7.54 8.64
C ILE A 373 -26.28 8.45 7.47
N PRO A 374 -25.90 9.72 7.70
CA PRO A 374 -25.48 10.62 6.65
C PRO A 374 -24.09 10.24 6.13
N ARG A 375 -23.89 10.34 4.82
CA ARG A 375 -22.57 10.24 4.22
C ARG A 375 -21.73 11.45 4.66
N PRO A 376 -20.42 11.31 4.91
CA PRO A 376 -19.56 12.47 5.12
C PRO A 376 -19.58 13.33 3.86
N ASP A 377 -19.58 14.64 4.07
CA ASP A 377 -19.27 15.67 3.07
C ASP A 377 -20.22 15.77 1.84
N ASP A 378 -21.29 14.95 1.78
CA ASP A 378 -22.46 15.09 0.89
C ASP A 378 -23.71 15.48 1.71
N ASP A 379 -24.32 16.63 1.38
CA ASP A 379 -25.44 17.24 2.12
C ASP A 379 -26.82 16.57 1.82
N GLY A 380 -26.84 15.47 1.05
CA GLY A 380 -28.03 14.75 0.61
C GLY A 380 -28.01 13.22 0.78
N ASP A 381 -26.86 12.57 0.62
CA ASP A 381 -26.77 11.10 0.57
C ASP A 381 -26.75 10.42 1.95
N THR A 382 -27.49 9.30 2.08
CA THR A 382 -27.66 8.59 3.36
C THR A 382 -27.74 7.08 3.18
N TYR A 383 -27.17 6.32 4.11
CA TYR A 383 -27.40 4.89 4.23
C TYR A 383 -28.45 4.61 5.31
N GLN A 384 -29.30 3.61 5.07
CA GLN A 384 -30.11 2.99 6.12
C GLN A 384 -30.18 1.50 5.85
N TYR A 385 -29.81 0.68 6.83
CA TYR A 385 -30.04 -0.76 6.75
C TYR A 385 -31.55 -1.05 6.66
N VAL A 386 -31.96 -1.83 5.67
CA VAL A 386 -33.33 -2.30 5.47
C VAL A 386 -33.33 -3.83 5.59
N PRO A 387 -34.25 -4.43 6.37
CA PRO A 387 -34.36 -5.88 6.47
C PRO A 387 -34.59 -6.54 5.12
N GLY A 388 -33.88 -7.64 4.90
CA GLY A 388 -33.89 -8.42 3.67
C GLY A 388 -32.83 -9.52 3.71
N ALA A 389 -32.89 -10.41 2.73
CA ALA A 389 -31.92 -11.50 2.59
C ALA A 389 -30.50 -11.00 2.24
N PRO A 390 -29.44 -11.71 2.65
CA PRO A 390 -29.44 -12.89 3.54
C PRO A 390 -29.52 -12.54 5.04
N PHE A 391 -29.77 -11.30 5.42
CA PHE A 391 -29.53 -10.82 6.79
C PHE A 391 -30.69 -11.03 7.78
N GLU A 392 -31.95 -10.83 7.37
CA GLU A 392 -33.10 -10.88 8.28
C GLU A 392 -33.51 -12.30 8.72
N ASP A 393 -33.82 -12.48 10.01
CA ASP A 393 -34.49 -13.68 10.54
C ASP A 393 -35.78 -13.39 11.36
N ASP A 394 -36.48 -14.46 11.76
CA ASP A 394 -37.76 -14.45 12.51
C ASP A 394 -37.54 -14.68 14.04
N TYR A 395 -36.27 -14.73 14.48
CA TYR A 395 -35.81 -15.05 15.85
C TYR A 395 -35.53 -13.78 16.65
N SER A 396 -34.94 -13.89 17.86
CA SER A 396 -34.71 -12.72 18.73
C SER A 396 -33.74 -13.01 19.87
N ASN A 397 -32.83 -12.06 20.12
CA ASN A 397 -31.73 -12.11 21.07
C ASN A 397 -30.74 -13.27 20.76
N THR A 398 -30.51 -13.53 19.47
CA THR A 398 -29.51 -14.45 18.92
C THR A 398 -28.08 -13.89 19.11
N LEU A 399 -27.06 -14.51 18.51
CA LEU A 399 -25.72 -13.93 18.39
C LEU A 399 -25.65 -12.99 17.18
N ALA A 400 -26.33 -13.33 16.09
CA ALA A 400 -26.50 -12.47 14.92
C ALA A 400 -27.15 -11.12 15.27
N ASP A 401 -28.19 -11.13 16.10
CA ASP A 401 -28.82 -9.93 16.68
C ASP A 401 -27.82 -9.06 17.45
N ALA A 402 -26.97 -9.70 18.25
CA ALA A 402 -26.06 -9.02 19.16
C ALA A 402 -24.88 -8.37 18.41
N ALA A 403 -24.40 -9.00 17.34
CA ALA A 403 -23.41 -8.44 16.43
C ALA A 403 -24.00 -7.31 15.57
N MET A 404 -25.17 -7.56 14.96
CA MET A 404 -25.87 -6.59 14.11
C MET A 404 -26.18 -5.26 14.82
N ALA A 405 -26.40 -5.29 16.14
CA ALA A 405 -26.64 -4.11 16.98
C ALA A 405 -25.46 -3.12 17.06
N TYR A 406 -24.25 -3.52 16.61
CA TYR A 406 -23.06 -2.66 16.53
C TYR A 406 -22.52 -2.51 15.10
N TRP A 407 -23.19 -3.12 14.11
CA TRP A 407 -22.96 -2.86 12.68
C TRP A 407 -23.97 -1.86 12.11
N LYS A 408 -25.29 -2.05 12.34
CA LYS A 408 -26.35 -1.28 11.64
C LYS A 408 -26.59 0.16 12.11
N ARG A 409 -25.72 0.70 12.96
CA ARG A 409 -25.79 2.04 13.54
C ARG A 409 -24.40 2.64 13.68
N ASP A 410 -24.37 3.96 13.74
CA ASP A 410 -23.19 4.73 14.10
C ASP A 410 -22.80 4.47 15.57
N LEU A 411 -21.52 4.18 15.82
CA LEU A 411 -20.96 4.01 17.16
C LEU A 411 -20.34 5.30 17.73
N ARG A 412 -20.19 6.35 16.91
CA ARG A 412 -19.53 7.63 17.24
C ARG A 412 -20.18 8.80 16.46
N GLU A 413 -21.43 9.13 16.79
CA GLU A 413 -22.19 10.30 16.28
C GLU A 413 -21.45 11.68 16.38
N ASP A 414 -20.30 11.74 17.04
CA ASP A 414 -19.45 12.93 17.21
C ASP A 414 -18.23 13.00 16.26
N LEU A 415 -17.98 11.97 15.46
CA LEU A 415 -16.99 11.91 14.37
C LEU A 415 -17.69 12.04 12.99
N ARG A 416 -16.95 12.26 11.89
CA ARG A 416 -17.52 12.03 10.55
C ARG A 416 -17.49 10.54 10.20
N ASN A 417 -18.36 10.11 9.29
CA ASN A 417 -18.45 8.71 8.89
C ASN A 417 -17.54 8.40 7.69
N ARG A 418 -16.21 8.45 7.90
CA ARG A 418 -15.15 8.26 6.87
C ARG A 418 -14.47 6.86 6.88
N VAL A 419 -15.12 5.80 7.39
CA VAL A 419 -14.55 4.42 7.42
C VAL A 419 -14.47 3.82 6.00
N PRO A 420 -13.38 3.11 5.62
CA PRO A 420 -13.28 2.47 4.32
C PRO A 420 -14.35 1.40 4.10
N THR A 421 -15.13 1.55 3.03
CA THR A 421 -16.10 0.54 2.56
C THR A 421 -15.46 -0.51 1.67
N THR A 422 -16.09 -1.66 1.54
CA THR A 422 -15.83 -2.64 0.47
C THR A 422 -17.12 -2.93 -0.30
N GLU A 423 -17.05 -3.61 -1.44
CA GLU A 423 -18.25 -4.04 -2.18
C GLU A 423 -19.26 -4.77 -1.28
N ASN A 424 -18.75 -5.67 -0.42
CA ASN A 424 -19.56 -6.45 0.50
C ASN A 424 -19.95 -5.68 1.78
N ASN A 425 -19.14 -4.70 2.22
CA ASN A 425 -19.40 -3.90 3.43
C ASN A 425 -19.54 -2.39 3.11
N PRO A 426 -20.77 -1.88 2.88
CA PRO A 426 -21.03 -0.47 2.60
C PRO A 426 -20.97 0.44 3.83
N ALA A 427 -20.50 -0.06 4.98
CA ALA A 427 -20.51 0.67 6.25
C ALA A 427 -19.38 1.71 6.37
N TYR A 428 -19.62 2.92 5.86
CA TYR A 428 -18.69 4.04 6.00
C TYR A 428 -18.72 4.70 7.40
N TRP A 429 -19.65 4.33 8.27
CA TRP A 429 -19.70 4.83 9.65
C TRP A 429 -18.84 4.03 10.61
N GLN A 430 -18.59 4.58 11.81
CA GLN A 430 -17.93 3.84 12.88
C GLN A 430 -18.79 2.64 13.29
N HIS A 431 -18.33 1.44 12.95
CA HIS A 431 -19.07 0.19 13.12
C HIS A 431 -18.15 -0.95 13.58
N LEU A 432 -18.76 -2.06 14.03
CA LEU A 432 -18.05 -3.28 14.40
C LEU A 432 -18.33 -4.42 13.40
N THR A 433 -17.29 -4.92 12.76
CA THR A 433 -17.33 -6.14 11.93
C THR A 433 -17.06 -7.36 12.83
N THR A 434 -17.86 -8.43 12.76
CA THR A 434 -17.64 -9.67 13.55
C THR A 434 -17.11 -10.78 12.67
N TYR A 435 -16.07 -11.45 13.14
CA TYR A 435 -15.47 -12.63 12.51
C TYR A 435 -15.72 -13.86 13.39
N GLY A 436 -16.35 -14.89 12.85
CA GLY A 436 -16.74 -16.10 13.57
C GLY A 436 -15.72 -17.24 13.39
N VAL A 437 -15.20 -17.78 14.49
CA VAL A 437 -14.14 -18.80 14.46
C VAL A 437 -14.59 -20.04 15.22
N GLY A 438 -14.86 -21.13 14.50
CA GLY A 438 -15.19 -22.43 15.06
C GLY A 438 -13.95 -23.32 15.28
N LEU A 439 -13.97 -24.13 16.35
CA LEU A 439 -12.98 -25.19 16.59
C LEU A 439 -13.67 -26.54 16.83
N GLY A 440 -13.53 -27.47 15.89
CA GLY A 440 -14.02 -28.85 16.00
C GLY A 440 -15.54 -29.02 15.95
N VAL A 441 -16.26 -28.05 15.38
CA VAL A 441 -17.73 -27.99 15.33
C VAL A 441 -18.22 -27.59 13.93
N ASN A 442 -19.35 -28.14 13.47
CA ASN A 442 -19.91 -27.88 12.13
C ASN A 442 -21.39 -27.49 12.21
N GLY A 443 -21.82 -26.58 11.32
CA GLY A 443 -23.19 -26.06 11.25
C GLY A 443 -24.12 -26.92 10.39
N THR A 444 -25.27 -26.35 10.03
CA THR A 444 -26.18 -26.88 8.99
C THR A 444 -26.32 -25.97 7.77
N VAL A 445 -25.87 -24.72 7.87
CA VAL A 445 -25.74 -23.77 6.75
C VAL A 445 -24.32 -23.87 6.17
N ASP A 446 -24.20 -23.73 4.85
CA ASP A 446 -22.92 -23.69 4.16
C ASP A 446 -22.36 -22.24 4.17
N PRO A 447 -21.11 -22.00 4.61
CA PRO A 447 -20.55 -20.64 4.67
C PRO A 447 -20.42 -19.97 3.31
N ASP A 448 -20.07 -20.71 2.25
CA ASP A 448 -19.77 -20.15 0.93
C ASP A 448 -21.08 -19.67 0.27
N ASP A 449 -22.14 -20.48 0.34
CA ASP A 449 -23.51 -20.08 -0.06
C ASP A 449 -23.97 -18.84 0.74
N ALA A 450 -23.67 -18.77 2.04
CA ALA A 450 -24.12 -17.70 2.93
C ALA A 450 -23.42 -16.35 2.69
N PHE A 451 -22.13 -16.35 2.34
CA PHE A 451 -21.42 -15.13 1.95
C PHE A 451 -21.72 -14.73 0.49
N ALA A 452 -21.82 -15.68 -0.44
CA ALA A 452 -22.22 -15.37 -1.83
C ALA A 452 -23.61 -14.72 -1.91
N ALA A 453 -24.52 -15.08 -1.00
CA ALA A 453 -25.84 -14.47 -0.89
C ALA A 453 -25.81 -12.96 -0.58
N ILE A 454 -24.73 -12.42 0.00
CA ILE A 454 -24.58 -10.96 0.27
C ILE A 454 -24.67 -10.16 -1.03
N GLN A 455 -24.04 -10.65 -2.10
CA GLN A 455 -24.06 -10.01 -3.42
C GLN A 455 -25.28 -10.43 -4.25
N SER A 456 -25.64 -11.72 -4.26
CA SER A 456 -26.73 -12.21 -5.12
C SER A 456 -28.13 -11.82 -4.62
N GLY A 457 -28.27 -11.54 -3.33
CA GLY A 457 -29.56 -11.33 -2.66
C GLY A 457 -30.39 -12.61 -2.48
N ASP A 458 -29.75 -13.79 -2.60
CA ASP A 458 -30.41 -15.07 -2.35
C ASP A 458 -30.78 -15.26 -0.87
N THR A 459 -31.78 -16.09 -0.61
CA THR A 459 -32.33 -16.30 0.75
C THR A 459 -31.73 -17.51 1.43
N ILE A 460 -31.12 -17.31 2.59
CA ILE A 460 -30.66 -18.37 3.49
C ILE A 460 -31.80 -18.71 4.48
N ASP A 461 -32.17 -20.00 4.56
CA ASP A 461 -33.14 -20.51 5.56
C ASP A 461 -32.44 -20.69 6.93
N TRP A 462 -32.15 -19.58 7.63
CA TRP A 462 -31.47 -19.62 8.94
C TRP A 462 -32.23 -20.47 9.98
N PRO A 463 -31.56 -21.37 10.72
CA PRO A 463 -32.21 -22.26 11.67
C PRO A 463 -32.27 -21.68 13.09
N ASP A 464 -33.43 -21.77 13.75
CA ASP A 464 -33.67 -21.33 15.14
C ASP A 464 -32.58 -21.80 16.14
N PRO A 465 -31.73 -20.90 16.65
CA PRO A 465 -30.63 -21.23 17.56
C PRO A 465 -31.07 -21.78 18.94
N GLN A 466 -32.37 -21.84 19.23
CA GLN A 466 -32.91 -22.47 20.43
C GLN A 466 -33.27 -23.95 20.25
N ASN A 467 -33.35 -24.46 19.00
CA ASN A 467 -33.84 -25.81 18.72
C ASN A 467 -32.74 -26.89 18.63
N SER A 468 -31.50 -26.53 18.32
CA SER A 468 -30.38 -27.49 18.26
C SER A 468 -29.05 -26.88 18.74
N ASN A 469 -27.95 -27.61 18.61
CA ASN A 469 -26.60 -27.14 18.90
C ASN A 469 -25.95 -26.54 17.65
N GLU A 470 -26.05 -27.26 16.54
CA GLU A 470 -25.61 -26.92 15.19
C GLU A 470 -26.15 -25.53 14.77
N ALA A 471 -27.45 -25.29 15.01
CA ALA A 471 -28.10 -23.99 14.75
C ALA A 471 -27.51 -22.80 15.53
N LYS A 472 -26.71 -23.02 16.57
CA LYS A 472 -25.99 -21.96 17.31
C LYS A 472 -24.60 -21.67 16.77
N LEU A 473 -24.06 -22.56 15.94
CA LEU A 473 -22.90 -22.28 15.12
C LEU A 473 -23.34 -21.62 13.81
N ASP A 474 -24.49 -22.01 13.26
CA ASP A 474 -25.15 -21.26 12.19
C ASP A 474 -25.43 -19.80 12.63
N ASP A 475 -25.80 -19.55 13.90
CA ASP A 475 -25.92 -18.21 14.52
C ASP A 475 -24.57 -17.45 14.63
N LEU A 476 -23.42 -18.16 14.67
CA LEU A 476 -22.09 -17.52 14.63
C LEU A 476 -21.69 -17.14 13.20
N LEU A 477 -22.02 -17.98 12.21
CA LEU A 477 -21.90 -17.66 10.79
C LEU A 477 -22.82 -16.49 10.43
N HIS A 478 -24.08 -16.51 10.87
CA HIS A 478 -25.06 -15.44 10.66
C HIS A 478 -24.61 -14.13 11.31
N ALA A 479 -23.96 -14.16 12.48
CA ALA A 479 -23.31 -12.98 13.06
C ALA A 479 -22.18 -12.39 12.20
N ALA A 480 -21.38 -13.21 11.52
CA ALA A 480 -20.39 -12.74 10.56
C ALA A 480 -21.05 -12.16 9.30
N VAL A 481 -22.03 -12.85 8.72
CA VAL A 481 -22.80 -12.38 7.54
C VAL A 481 -23.54 -11.07 7.83
N ASN A 482 -24.21 -10.94 8.98
CA ASN A 482 -24.89 -9.71 9.40
C ASN A 482 -23.97 -8.52 9.56
N THR A 483 -22.69 -8.74 9.88
CA THR A 483 -21.70 -7.67 10.09
C THR A 483 -20.66 -7.55 8.97
N ARG A 484 -20.81 -8.35 7.90
CA ARG A 484 -19.95 -8.38 6.71
C ARG A 484 -18.48 -8.71 7.03
N GLY A 485 -18.26 -9.54 8.05
CA GLY A 485 -16.96 -10.16 8.35
C GLY A 485 -16.78 -11.48 7.61
N GLY A 486 -15.96 -12.36 8.18
CA GLY A 486 -15.70 -13.72 7.67
C GLY A 486 -15.97 -14.80 8.71
N PHE A 487 -16.09 -16.05 8.26
CA PHE A 487 -16.27 -17.22 9.13
C PHE A 487 -15.45 -18.41 8.61
N PHE A 488 -14.86 -19.17 9.52
CA PHE A 488 -14.30 -20.50 9.23
C PHE A 488 -14.48 -21.44 10.43
N SER A 489 -14.30 -22.75 10.23
CA SER A 489 -14.27 -23.73 11.32
C SER A 489 -13.24 -24.82 11.08
N ALA A 490 -12.14 -24.76 11.84
CA ALA A 490 -11.03 -25.69 11.74
C ALA A 490 -11.23 -26.90 12.67
N GLN A 491 -10.76 -28.08 12.26
CA GLN A 491 -10.84 -29.30 13.08
C GLN A 491 -9.54 -29.66 13.80
N ASP A 492 -8.41 -29.08 13.38
CA ASP A 492 -7.08 -29.29 13.95
C ASP A 492 -6.31 -27.95 14.19
N PRO A 493 -5.18 -27.97 14.93
CA PRO A 493 -4.47 -26.76 15.33
C PRO A 493 -3.49 -26.19 14.29
N GLU A 494 -3.25 -26.86 13.17
CA GLU A 494 -2.40 -26.36 12.08
C GLU A 494 -3.27 -25.54 11.11
N THR A 495 -4.37 -26.10 10.60
CA THR A 495 -5.34 -25.35 9.77
C THR A 495 -5.93 -24.15 10.52
N PHE A 496 -6.30 -24.29 11.80
CA PHE A 496 -6.79 -23.15 12.60
C PHE A 496 -5.75 -21.99 12.65
N ALA A 497 -4.47 -22.32 12.75
CA ALA A 497 -3.43 -21.30 12.86
C ALA A 497 -3.13 -20.58 11.54
N GLU A 498 -3.47 -21.22 10.41
CA GLU A 498 -3.29 -20.69 9.06
C GLU A 498 -4.51 -19.83 8.69
N GLU A 499 -5.72 -20.38 8.78
CA GLU A 499 -6.97 -19.62 8.53
C GLU A 499 -7.10 -18.38 9.44
N LEU A 500 -6.67 -18.45 10.71
CA LEU A 500 -6.65 -17.27 11.60
C LEU A 500 -5.54 -16.27 11.24
N SER A 501 -4.40 -16.73 10.71
CA SER A 501 -3.34 -15.81 10.25
C SER A 501 -3.80 -15.03 9.03
N ASP A 502 -4.39 -15.72 8.07
CA ASP A 502 -4.84 -15.15 6.79
C ASP A 502 -6.00 -14.18 7.01
N LEU A 503 -6.90 -14.50 7.96
CA LEU A 503 -7.95 -13.59 8.43
C LEU A 503 -7.38 -12.29 9.03
N LEU A 504 -6.33 -12.37 9.84
CA LEU A 504 -5.70 -11.18 10.46
C LEU A 504 -4.96 -10.33 9.44
N THR A 505 -4.24 -10.95 8.50
CA THR A 505 -3.63 -10.28 7.35
C THR A 505 -4.69 -9.61 6.48
N GLY A 506 -5.80 -10.29 6.19
CA GLY A 506 -6.94 -9.74 5.46
C GLY A 506 -7.52 -8.49 6.11
N ILE A 507 -7.72 -8.48 7.44
CA ILE A 507 -8.19 -7.29 8.17
C ILE A 507 -7.19 -6.12 8.05
N ALA A 508 -5.88 -6.38 8.01
CA ALA A 508 -4.86 -5.35 7.79
C ALA A 508 -4.97 -4.78 6.36
N ALA A 509 -5.01 -5.64 5.34
CA ALA A 509 -5.18 -5.25 3.94
C ALA A 509 -6.47 -4.44 3.71
N GLU A 510 -7.58 -4.86 4.32
CA GLU A 510 -8.87 -4.16 4.29
C GLU A 510 -8.81 -2.71 4.83
N ALA A 511 -7.84 -2.40 5.69
CA ALA A 511 -7.62 -1.05 6.25
C ALA A 511 -6.61 -0.22 5.45
N ASN A 512 -5.76 -0.87 4.64
CA ASN A 512 -4.83 -0.21 3.71
C ASN A 512 -5.50 0.20 2.40
N ARG A 513 -6.65 -0.38 2.05
CA ARG A 513 -7.48 0.06 0.91
C ARG A 513 -8.02 1.48 1.17
N SER A 514 -7.49 2.45 0.43
CA SER A 514 -7.86 3.87 0.58
C SER A 514 -9.33 4.15 0.30
N THR A 515 -9.91 5.10 1.02
CA THR A 515 -11.34 5.50 1.00
C THR A 515 -11.87 6.01 -0.34
N GLY A 516 -11.01 6.27 -1.33
CA GLY A 516 -11.39 6.53 -2.72
C GLY A 516 -10.87 5.43 -3.65
N GLY A 517 -11.77 4.58 -4.15
CA GLY A 517 -11.52 3.80 -5.35
C GLY A 517 -11.61 4.72 -6.58
N VAL A 518 -10.77 4.47 -7.58
CA VAL A 518 -10.41 5.43 -8.65
C VAL A 518 -9.73 6.69 -8.09
N SER A 519 -8.40 6.66 -8.03
CA SER A 519 -7.61 7.89 -7.99
C SER A 519 -7.32 8.31 -9.43
N ALA A 520 -7.97 9.39 -9.87
CA ALA A 520 -7.71 9.99 -11.16
C ALA A 520 -6.45 10.86 -11.07
N ASN A 521 -5.29 10.27 -11.32
CA ASN A 521 -4.02 11.00 -11.36
C ASN A 521 -3.92 11.82 -12.65
N SER A 522 -4.60 12.97 -12.64
CA SER A 522 -4.16 14.33 -12.99
C SER A 522 -3.21 14.63 -14.16
N THR A 523 -2.73 13.63 -14.92
CA THR A 523 -1.92 13.79 -16.13
C THR A 523 -2.84 13.64 -17.34
N ALA A 524 -3.27 14.77 -17.88
CA ALA A 524 -4.13 14.83 -19.05
C ALA A 524 -3.41 15.42 -20.26
N LEU A 525 -3.82 15.01 -21.46
CA LEU A 525 -3.29 15.56 -22.71
C LEU A 525 -4.42 15.80 -23.71
N GLN A 526 -4.58 17.06 -24.13
CA GLN A 526 -5.54 17.43 -25.17
C GLN A 526 -4.85 17.69 -26.50
N ASP A 527 -5.29 17.03 -27.58
CA ASP A 527 -5.02 17.47 -28.95
C ASP A 527 -6.29 17.39 -29.83
N GLY A 528 -6.47 18.38 -30.69
CA GLY A 528 -7.60 18.54 -31.59
C GLY A 528 -8.95 18.55 -30.87
N THR A 529 -9.56 17.37 -30.74
CA THR A 529 -10.87 17.14 -30.10
C THR A 529 -10.84 16.07 -29.01
N LEU A 530 -9.70 15.45 -28.74
CA LEU A 530 -9.57 14.38 -27.74
C LEU A 530 -8.75 14.83 -26.54
N LEU A 531 -9.17 14.38 -25.35
CA LEU A 531 -8.48 14.52 -24.07
C LEU A 531 -8.18 13.12 -23.54
N PHE A 532 -6.91 12.78 -23.37
CA PHE A 532 -6.46 11.51 -22.78
C PHE A 532 -6.24 11.70 -21.27
N GLN A 533 -6.74 10.78 -20.43
CA GLN A 533 -6.59 10.81 -18.97
C GLN A 533 -6.13 9.46 -18.42
N ALA A 534 -5.13 9.47 -17.54
CA ALA A 534 -4.69 8.31 -16.77
C ALA A 534 -5.52 8.11 -15.48
N ARG A 535 -5.70 6.85 -15.06
CA ARG A 535 -6.39 6.48 -13.80
C ARG A 535 -5.75 5.25 -13.16
N PHE A 536 -5.93 5.10 -11.84
CA PHE A 536 -5.64 3.85 -11.15
C PHE A 536 -6.58 3.53 -9.97
N GLU A 537 -6.62 2.25 -9.61
CA GLU A 537 -7.31 1.71 -8.43
C GLU A 537 -6.30 1.11 -7.44
N SER A 538 -6.20 1.69 -6.25
CA SER A 538 -5.27 1.26 -5.19
C SER A 538 -5.66 -0.04 -4.47
N GLY A 539 -6.89 -0.53 -4.65
CA GLY A 539 -7.35 -1.78 -4.04
C GLY A 539 -6.94 -3.03 -4.83
N SER A 540 -6.79 -2.88 -6.14
CA SER A 540 -6.48 -3.92 -7.14
C SER A 540 -5.08 -3.72 -7.76
N TRP A 541 -4.55 -2.50 -7.73
CA TRP A 541 -3.36 -2.03 -8.45
C TRP A 541 -3.46 -2.32 -9.96
N THR A 542 -4.50 -1.75 -10.54
CA THR A 542 -4.78 -1.70 -11.97
C THR A 542 -5.03 -0.24 -12.39
N GLY A 543 -4.94 0.03 -13.68
CA GLY A 543 -5.06 1.38 -14.21
C GLY A 543 -5.57 1.39 -15.65
N ASP A 544 -5.87 2.58 -16.15
CA ASP A 544 -6.41 2.73 -17.49
C ASP A 544 -6.02 4.06 -18.11
N LEU A 545 -6.13 4.11 -19.44
CA LEU A 545 -6.02 5.31 -20.24
C LEU A 545 -7.34 5.52 -20.97
N GLU A 546 -8.03 6.60 -20.67
CA GLU A 546 -9.35 6.92 -21.24
C GLU A 546 -9.25 8.14 -22.16
N ALA A 547 -9.92 8.10 -23.31
CA ALA A 547 -10.00 9.22 -24.24
C ALA A 547 -11.40 9.83 -24.24
N TYR A 548 -11.51 11.15 -24.15
CA TYR A 548 -12.77 11.90 -24.08
C TYR A 548 -12.91 12.92 -25.22
N ASP A 549 -14.13 13.16 -25.73
CA ASP A 549 -14.38 14.26 -26.68
C ASP A 549 -14.45 15.59 -25.93
N ALA A 550 -13.34 16.32 -25.94
CA ALA A 550 -13.15 17.63 -25.30
C ALA A 550 -14.07 18.73 -25.88
N THR A 551 -14.71 18.49 -27.03
CA THR A 551 -15.71 19.43 -27.61
C THR A 551 -17.13 19.15 -27.15
N SER A 552 -17.35 18.04 -26.44
CA SER A 552 -18.65 17.57 -25.99
C SER A 552 -19.02 18.06 -24.58
N ASN A 553 -20.22 17.70 -24.14
CA ASN A 553 -20.68 17.80 -22.75
C ASN A 553 -21.06 16.40 -22.22
N ASP A 554 -20.50 15.33 -22.80
CA ASP A 554 -20.84 13.95 -22.50
C ASP A 554 -19.61 13.29 -21.86
N MET A 555 -19.64 13.06 -20.54
CA MET A 555 -18.51 12.51 -19.77
C MET A 555 -18.39 10.98 -19.93
N ALA A 556 -18.73 10.47 -21.12
CA ALA A 556 -18.50 9.10 -21.53
C ALA A 556 -17.22 9.03 -22.38
N PRO A 557 -16.28 8.12 -22.09
CA PRO A 557 -15.08 7.98 -22.90
C PRO A 557 -15.44 7.52 -24.32
N VAL A 558 -14.71 8.06 -25.30
CA VAL A 558 -14.70 7.66 -26.71
C VAL A 558 -14.09 6.27 -26.86
N TRP A 559 -13.02 6.00 -26.11
CA TRP A 559 -12.42 4.69 -25.91
C TRP A 559 -11.76 4.59 -24.53
N VAL A 560 -11.61 3.35 -24.05
CA VAL A 560 -10.97 2.97 -22.79
C VAL A 560 -9.92 1.91 -23.13
N ALA A 561 -8.65 2.11 -22.75
CA ALA A 561 -7.55 1.29 -23.24
C ALA A 561 -7.70 -0.19 -22.84
N SER A 562 -8.12 -0.49 -21.61
CA SER A 562 -8.36 -1.87 -21.15
C SER A 562 -9.31 -2.67 -22.06
N GLU A 563 -10.35 -2.03 -22.59
CA GLU A 563 -11.30 -2.65 -23.54
C GLU A 563 -10.70 -2.90 -24.93
N GLN A 564 -9.66 -2.17 -25.31
CA GLN A 564 -9.04 -2.21 -26.65
C GLN A 564 -7.70 -2.98 -26.69
N VAL A 565 -7.20 -3.46 -25.55
CA VAL A 565 -6.04 -4.36 -25.49
C VAL A 565 -6.29 -5.61 -26.35
N PRO A 566 -5.40 -5.93 -27.33
CA PRO A 566 -5.53 -7.14 -28.13
C PRO A 566 -5.55 -8.39 -27.25
N HIS A 567 -6.43 -9.35 -27.58
CA HIS A 567 -6.48 -10.66 -26.92
C HIS A 567 -5.06 -11.24 -26.71
N TYR A 568 -4.70 -11.53 -25.45
CA TYR A 568 -3.34 -11.80 -24.95
C TYR A 568 -2.42 -12.61 -25.87
N SER A 569 -2.95 -13.61 -26.60
CA SER A 569 -2.21 -14.41 -27.57
C SER A 569 -1.55 -13.60 -28.70
N ASN A 570 -2.06 -12.39 -28.97
CA ASN A 570 -1.76 -11.55 -30.13
C ASN A 570 -1.07 -10.22 -29.76
N ARG A 571 -1.00 -9.84 -28.47
CA ARG A 571 -0.25 -8.65 -28.03
C ARG A 571 1.21 -8.75 -28.45
N ARG A 572 1.79 -7.62 -28.86
CA ARG A 572 3.21 -7.49 -29.15
C ARG A 572 3.89 -6.80 -27.99
N ILE A 573 4.69 -7.57 -27.25
CA ILE A 573 5.53 -7.05 -26.17
C ILE A 573 6.99 -7.22 -26.60
N ILE A 574 7.72 -6.11 -26.70
CA ILE A 574 9.16 -6.07 -26.96
C ILE A 574 9.90 -5.76 -25.65
N ALA A 575 11.14 -6.22 -25.51
CA ALA A 575 11.95 -5.99 -24.32
C ALA A 575 13.42 -5.69 -24.67
N GLY A 576 14.11 -4.98 -23.76
CA GLY A 576 15.55 -4.73 -23.82
C GLY A 576 16.03 -4.14 -25.15
N ASP A 577 16.96 -4.82 -25.84
CA ASP A 577 17.51 -4.41 -27.15
C ASP A 577 16.58 -4.71 -28.36
N GLY A 578 15.27 -4.78 -28.14
CA GLY A 578 14.25 -4.89 -29.19
C GLY A 578 13.88 -6.33 -29.55
N ILE A 579 14.01 -7.26 -28.60
CA ILE A 579 13.63 -8.67 -28.78
C ILE A 579 12.14 -8.83 -28.41
N ASP A 580 11.36 -9.56 -29.22
CA ASP A 580 10.00 -9.98 -28.83
C ASP A 580 10.09 -10.83 -27.55
N LEU A 581 9.40 -10.42 -26.48
CA LEU A 581 9.50 -11.08 -25.17
C LEU A 581 8.92 -12.50 -25.26
N GLU A 582 9.70 -13.51 -24.84
CA GLU A 582 9.30 -14.93 -24.88
C GLU A 582 9.15 -15.54 -23.46
N GLN A 583 8.39 -16.63 -23.40
CA GLN A 583 8.05 -17.41 -22.19
C GLN A 583 9.25 -17.83 -21.32
N ASP A 584 10.46 -17.94 -21.90
CA ASP A 584 11.69 -18.26 -21.16
C ASP A 584 12.07 -17.18 -20.13
N ALA A 585 11.59 -15.94 -20.26
CA ALA A 585 11.77 -14.88 -19.26
C ALA A 585 11.10 -15.23 -17.91
N PHE A 586 9.92 -15.85 -17.95
CA PHE A 586 9.13 -16.27 -16.78
C PHE A 586 9.52 -17.69 -16.31
N GLY A 587 10.82 -18.01 -16.39
CA GLY A 587 11.37 -19.33 -16.06
C GLY A 587 10.83 -20.50 -16.92
N GLY A 588 10.15 -20.20 -18.03
CA GLY A 588 9.41 -21.16 -18.86
C GLY A 588 7.98 -21.46 -18.37
N ASN A 589 7.46 -20.78 -17.34
CA ASN A 589 6.07 -20.92 -16.90
C ASN A 589 5.10 -20.38 -17.96
N ARG A 590 4.10 -21.18 -18.35
CA ARG A 590 3.15 -20.81 -19.40
C ARG A 590 2.01 -19.95 -18.87
N GLU A 591 1.40 -20.34 -17.75
CA GLU A 591 0.29 -19.59 -17.16
C GLU A 591 0.74 -18.19 -16.72
N ARG A 592 1.93 -18.03 -16.09
CA ARG A 592 2.48 -16.69 -15.77
C ARG A 592 2.69 -15.81 -16.99
N TRP A 593 3.24 -16.36 -18.07
CA TRP A 593 3.43 -15.63 -19.33
C TRP A 593 2.11 -15.24 -20.01
N ASP A 594 1.08 -16.09 -19.94
CA ASP A 594 -0.23 -15.74 -20.48
C ASP A 594 -0.97 -14.73 -19.58
N TRP A 595 -0.87 -14.84 -18.25
CA TRP A 595 -1.40 -13.87 -17.27
C TRP A 595 -0.79 -12.48 -17.46
N PHE A 596 0.55 -12.39 -17.57
CA PHE A 596 1.30 -11.14 -17.79
C PHE A 596 0.86 -10.43 -19.08
N ARG A 597 0.51 -11.19 -20.12
CA ARG A 597 -0.06 -10.64 -21.37
C ARG A 597 -1.53 -10.24 -21.25
N GLY A 598 -2.12 -10.19 -20.07
CA GLY A 598 -3.51 -9.81 -19.86
C GLY A 598 -4.51 -10.95 -20.12
N ASN A 599 -4.13 -12.21 -19.89
CA ASN A 599 -5.11 -13.30 -19.87
C ASN A 599 -5.89 -13.30 -18.55
N LEU A 600 -7.04 -12.62 -18.55
CA LEU A 600 -7.94 -12.49 -17.40
C LEU A 600 -8.61 -13.82 -16.98
N ASP A 601 -8.67 -14.81 -17.88
CA ASP A 601 -9.16 -16.17 -17.58
C ASP A 601 -8.36 -16.88 -16.44
N LEU A 602 -7.23 -16.32 -16.01
CA LEU A 602 -6.38 -16.85 -14.93
C LEU A 602 -6.59 -16.14 -13.58
N ASP A 603 -7.32 -15.03 -13.55
CA ASP A 603 -7.55 -14.23 -12.34
C ASP A 603 -8.54 -14.94 -11.39
N GLU A 604 -9.35 -15.88 -11.90
CA GLU A 604 -10.17 -16.81 -11.11
C GLU A 604 -9.35 -17.88 -10.34
N MET A 605 -8.01 -17.93 -10.49
CA MET A 605 -7.16 -18.94 -9.87
C MET A 605 -6.33 -18.38 -8.72
N ALA A 606 -6.44 -18.99 -7.53
CA ALA A 606 -5.74 -18.58 -6.29
C ALA A 606 -4.18 -18.62 -6.32
N GLU A 607 -3.55 -18.92 -7.46
CA GLU A 607 -2.11 -18.73 -7.69
C GLU A 607 -1.77 -17.36 -8.31
N PHE A 608 -2.81 -16.56 -8.63
CA PHE A 608 -2.74 -15.27 -9.32
C PHE A 608 -3.53 -14.19 -8.55
N ARG A 609 -3.13 -12.92 -8.65
CA ARG A 609 -3.98 -11.81 -8.20
C ARG A 609 -5.15 -11.59 -9.16
N ASP A 610 -6.29 -11.24 -8.57
CA ASP A 610 -7.41 -10.67 -9.30
C ASP A 610 -7.09 -9.22 -9.71
N ARG A 611 -7.48 -8.85 -10.93
CA ARG A 611 -7.34 -7.51 -11.52
C ARG A 611 -8.69 -6.85 -11.79
N GLY A 612 -9.80 -7.40 -11.29
CA GLY A 612 -11.16 -6.89 -11.52
C GLY A 612 -11.59 -6.90 -12.99
N GLY A 613 -10.91 -7.67 -13.84
CA GLY A 613 -11.12 -7.69 -15.28
C GLY A 613 -10.32 -6.66 -16.09
N ASN A 614 -9.39 -5.92 -15.48
CA ASN A 614 -8.51 -4.97 -16.18
C ASN A 614 -7.11 -5.56 -16.46
N PRO A 615 -6.65 -5.67 -17.71
CA PRO A 615 -5.33 -6.24 -18.04
C PRO A 615 -4.15 -5.26 -17.93
N ILE A 616 -4.39 -3.98 -17.59
CA ILE A 616 -3.39 -2.90 -17.51
C ILE A 616 -3.07 -2.58 -16.03
N GLY A 617 -1.79 -2.39 -15.72
CA GLY A 617 -1.33 -1.99 -14.40
C GLY A 617 -1.71 -0.55 -14.01
N ASP A 618 -1.60 -0.22 -12.73
CA ASP A 618 -1.81 1.15 -12.25
C ASP A 618 -0.86 2.15 -12.92
N ILE A 619 -1.37 3.36 -13.17
CA ILE A 619 -0.64 4.47 -13.79
C ILE A 619 -0.61 5.61 -12.77
N ILE A 620 0.56 5.84 -12.16
CA ILE A 620 0.71 6.79 -11.05
C ILE A 620 1.48 8.04 -11.49
N ASN A 621 2.78 7.95 -11.76
CA ASN A 621 3.62 9.13 -12.04
C ASN A 621 3.95 9.33 -13.54
N SER A 622 3.42 8.48 -14.43
CA SER A 622 3.59 8.65 -15.89
C SER A 622 2.60 9.69 -16.47
N GLU A 623 3.02 10.37 -17.52
CA GLU A 623 2.23 11.35 -18.27
C GLU A 623 1.88 10.76 -19.65
N PRO A 624 0.63 10.86 -20.15
CA PRO A 624 0.34 10.51 -21.54
C PRO A 624 1.05 11.47 -22.49
N VAL A 625 1.76 10.95 -23.48
CA VAL A 625 2.50 11.74 -24.48
C VAL A 625 2.07 11.35 -25.89
N LEU A 626 1.54 12.31 -26.65
CA LEU A 626 1.14 12.14 -28.04
C LEU A 626 2.32 12.39 -28.99
N ALA A 627 2.48 11.51 -29.98
CA ALA A 627 3.36 11.70 -31.12
C ALA A 627 2.57 11.98 -32.42
N GLY A 628 3.24 12.59 -33.40
CA GLY A 628 2.72 12.77 -34.77
C GLY A 628 2.37 14.22 -35.13
N THR A 629 1.62 14.92 -34.28
CA THR A 629 0.96 16.19 -34.67
C THR A 629 1.82 17.45 -34.54
N PHE A 630 2.88 17.43 -33.71
CA PHE A 630 3.66 18.63 -33.38
C PHE A 630 4.74 18.97 -34.42
N ASP A 631 4.71 20.20 -34.94
CA ASP A 631 5.74 20.74 -35.84
C ASP A 631 6.88 21.40 -35.06
N PHE A 632 8.00 20.69 -34.91
CA PHE A 632 9.18 21.20 -34.18
C PHE A 632 9.94 22.30 -34.95
N GLN A 633 9.58 22.57 -36.22
CA GLN A 633 10.19 23.58 -37.10
C GLN A 633 11.68 23.34 -37.38
N TYR A 634 12.10 22.08 -37.50
CA TYR A 634 13.48 21.72 -37.77
C TYR A 634 13.95 22.00 -39.20
N GLU A 635 13.12 22.53 -40.10
CA GLU A 635 13.60 23.11 -41.37
C GLU A 635 14.47 24.36 -41.20
N ARG A 636 14.61 24.83 -39.96
CA ARG A 636 15.51 25.91 -39.55
C ARG A 636 16.96 25.43 -39.34
N LEU A 637 17.17 24.13 -39.14
CA LEU A 637 18.49 23.50 -39.02
C LEU A 637 19.27 23.51 -40.36
N PRO A 638 20.60 23.32 -40.34
CA PRO A 638 21.41 23.26 -41.56
C PRO A 638 20.94 22.20 -42.57
N SER A 639 21.02 22.52 -43.87
CA SER A 639 20.65 21.62 -44.97
C SER A 639 21.40 20.28 -44.99
N ASN A 640 22.57 20.20 -44.34
CA ASN A 640 23.36 18.98 -44.20
C ASN A 640 22.95 18.11 -42.99
N GLU A 641 22.08 18.62 -42.12
CA GLU A 641 21.50 17.99 -40.92
C GLU A 641 19.98 17.80 -41.10
N GLY A 642 19.53 17.59 -42.35
CA GLY A 642 18.15 17.23 -42.66
C GLY A 642 17.15 18.38 -42.79
N GLY A 643 17.51 19.63 -42.47
CA GLY A 643 16.59 20.77 -42.47
C GLY A 643 15.84 20.99 -43.79
N ASP A 644 16.54 20.92 -44.94
CA ASP A 644 15.96 20.98 -46.29
C ASP A 644 14.88 19.92 -46.57
N SER A 645 14.79 18.87 -45.75
CA SER A 645 13.87 17.72 -45.87
C SER A 645 12.95 17.49 -44.66
N TYR A 646 13.05 18.29 -43.59
CA TYR A 646 12.22 18.09 -42.39
C TYR A 646 10.72 18.26 -42.71
N ARG A 647 10.36 19.27 -43.50
CA ARG A 647 8.96 19.53 -43.86
C ARG A 647 8.32 18.39 -44.64
N ASP A 648 9.07 17.75 -45.55
CA ASP A 648 8.62 16.56 -46.29
C ASP A 648 8.42 15.37 -45.33
N PHE A 649 9.30 15.19 -44.34
CA PHE A 649 9.17 14.14 -43.32
C PHE A 649 7.94 14.35 -42.43
N PHE A 650 7.77 15.55 -41.87
CA PHE A 650 6.60 15.89 -41.04
C PHE A 650 5.29 15.72 -41.83
N ASP A 651 5.22 16.22 -43.06
CA ASP A 651 4.01 16.11 -43.90
C ASP A 651 3.63 14.65 -44.24
N ASP A 652 4.59 13.70 -44.24
CA ASP A 652 4.37 12.27 -44.49
C ASP A 652 3.98 11.46 -43.22
N HIS A 653 4.29 11.93 -41.99
CA HIS A 653 4.10 11.14 -40.76
C HIS A 653 2.97 11.61 -39.82
N LYS A 654 2.57 12.89 -39.89
CA LYS A 654 1.57 13.59 -39.05
C LYS A 654 0.10 13.12 -39.11
N THR A 655 -0.12 11.84 -39.38
CA THR A 655 -1.43 11.17 -39.45
C THR A 655 -1.36 9.77 -38.82
N HIS A 656 -0.44 9.59 -37.88
CA HIS A 656 -0.21 8.37 -37.11
C HIS A 656 -0.06 8.82 -35.67
N ASP A 657 -1.20 9.22 -35.11
CA ASP A 657 -1.26 9.92 -33.84
C ASP A 657 -1.29 8.85 -32.75
N VAL A 658 -0.26 8.79 -31.91
CA VAL A 658 -0.02 7.66 -30.97
C VAL A 658 0.25 8.20 -29.58
N VAL A 659 -0.51 7.71 -28.59
CA VAL A 659 -0.34 8.06 -27.18
C VAL A 659 0.54 7.01 -26.50
N PHE A 660 1.58 7.48 -25.83
CA PHE A 660 2.51 6.66 -25.05
C PHE A 660 2.32 6.93 -23.56
N ILE A 661 2.27 5.87 -22.74
CA ILE A 661 2.18 5.99 -21.27
C ILE A 661 2.79 4.76 -20.58
N GLY A 662 3.48 4.99 -19.45
CA GLY A 662 4.04 3.92 -18.61
C GLY A 662 3.05 3.43 -17.54
N ALA A 663 3.05 2.13 -17.27
CA ALA A 663 2.22 1.47 -16.28
C ALA A 663 3.02 0.54 -15.36
N ASN A 664 2.50 0.29 -14.16
CA ASN A 664 3.15 -0.55 -13.14
C ASN A 664 2.88 -2.06 -13.31
N ASP A 665 2.31 -2.48 -14.44
CA ASP A 665 2.43 -3.87 -14.91
C ASP A 665 3.79 -4.15 -15.60
N GLY A 666 4.68 -3.15 -15.65
CA GLY A 666 6.02 -3.27 -16.21
C GLY A 666 6.17 -2.86 -17.67
N MET A 667 5.15 -2.22 -18.24
CA MET A 667 5.14 -1.82 -19.66
C MET A 667 5.04 -0.31 -19.86
N LEU A 668 5.79 0.17 -20.86
CA LEU A 668 5.42 1.35 -21.64
C LEU A 668 4.48 0.90 -22.75
N HIS A 669 3.24 1.40 -22.75
CA HIS A 669 2.27 1.11 -23.81
C HIS A 669 2.30 2.17 -24.90
N ALA A 670 1.88 1.79 -26.11
CA ALA A 670 1.62 2.66 -27.23
C ALA A 670 0.22 2.39 -27.79
N PHE A 671 -0.68 3.37 -27.71
CA PHE A 671 -2.08 3.28 -28.13
C PHE A 671 -2.37 4.17 -29.35
N ASP A 672 -3.16 3.66 -30.29
CA ASP A 672 -3.73 4.42 -31.41
C ASP A 672 -4.65 5.53 -30.89
N ALA A 673 -4.40 6.79 -31.23
CA ALA A 673 -5.19 7.90 -30.68
C ALA A 673 -6.65 7.92 -31.17
N GLU A 674 -6.96 7.37 -32.36
CA GLU A 674 -8.33 7.39 -32.90
C GLU A 674 -9.22 6.30 -32.26
N ASP A 675 -8.70 5.09 -32.02
CA ASP A 675 -9.49 3.94 -31.57
C ASP A 675 -9.02 3.23 -30.29
N GLY A 676 -7.94 3.69 -29.64
CA GLY A 676 -7.46 3.18 -28.35
C GLY A 676 -6.72 1.84 -28.40
N ARG A 677 -6.57 1.25 -29.59
CA ARG A 677 -5.91 -0.04 -29.81
C ARG A 677 -4.44 0.01 -29.42
N GLU A 678 -4.00 -0.93 -28.58
CA GLU A 678 -2.57 -1.14 -28.30
C GLU A 678 -1.84 -1.57 -29.59
N LEU A 679 -0.82 -0.80 -29.98
CA LEU A 679 0.07 -1.06 -31.12
C LEU A 679 1.21 -1.98 -30.70
N PHE A 680 1.82 -1.68 -29.55
CA PHE A 680 2.82 -2.49 -28.87
C PHE A 680 2.94 -2.07 -27.40
N ALA A 681 3.61 -2.93 -26.62
CA ALA A 681 4.14 -2.59 -25.31
C ALA A 681 5.66 -2.84 -25.26
N PHE A 682 6.39 -2.06 -24.47
CA PHE A 682 7.83 -2.18 -24.27
C PHE A 682 8.18 -2.39 -22.78
N VAL A 683 9.05 -3.36 -22.50
CA VAL A 683 9.51 -3.71 -21.16
C VAL A 683 11.02 -3.45 -21.03
N PRO A 684 11.45 -2.50 -20.19
CA PRO A 684 12.87 -2.31 -19.87
C PRO A 684 13.51 -3.57 -19.25
N GLU A 685 14.72 -3.92 -19.68
CA GLU A 685 15.53 -5.01 -19.13
C GLU A 685 15.72 -4.86 -17.61
N SER A 686 15.87 -3.60 -17.17
CA SER A 686 15.97 -3.22 -15.76
C SER A 686 14.79 -3.63 -14.87
N VAL A 687 13.58 -3.82 -15.41
CA VAL A 687 12.39 -4.25 -14.62
C VAL A 687 12.00 -5.72 -14.83
N LEU A 688 12.52 -6.41 -15.85
CA LEU A 688 12.20 -7.82 -16.15
C LEU A 688 12.29 -8.74 -14.92
N HIS A 689 13.29 -8.53 -14.07
CA HIS A 689 13.55 -9.36 -12.90
C HIS A 689 12.52 -9.23 -11.77
N LYS A 690 11.63 -8.22 -11.82
CA LYS A 690 10.52 -8.01 -10.89
C LYS A 690 9.20 -8.60 -11.38
N LEU A 691 9.06 -8.93 -12.67
CA LEU A 691 7.75 -9.29 -13.26
C LEU A 691 7.19 -10.62 -12.73
N ASP A 692 7.99 -11.43 -12.04
CA ASP A 692 7.55 -12.62 -11.32
C ASP A 692 6.80 -12.29 -10.00
N ASP A 693 6.83 -11.04 -9.52
CA ASP A 693 6.09 -10.57 -8.33
C ASP A 693 4.67 -10.09 -8.67
N LEU A 694 4.47 -9.48 -9.86
CA LEU A 694 3.17 -8.97 -10.33
C LEU A 694 1.99 -9.95 -10.26
N PRO A 695 2.16 -11.26 -10.50
CA PRO A 695 1.07 -12.22 -10.39
C PRO A 695 0.72 -12.60 -8.95
N ASN A 696 1.50 -12.21 -7.94
CA ASN A 696 1.30 -12.66 -6.55
C ASN A 696 -0.06 -12.19 -5.99
N PRO A 697 -0.93 -13.08 -5.45
CA PRO A 697 -2.12 -12.66 -4.71
C PRO A 697 -1.86 -11.63 -3.60
N GLU A 698 -0.69 -11.67 -2.95
CA GLU A 698 -0.29 -10.70 -1.90
C GLU A 698 0.26 -9.36 -2.46
N TYR A 699 0.24 -9.14 -3.78
CA TYR A 699 0.75 -7.91 -4.40
C TYR A 699 0.05 -6.64 -3.88
N ALA A 700 -1.20 -6.75 -3.44
CA ALA A 700 -1.96 -5.61 -2.90
C ALA A 700 -1.30 -4.95 -1.69
N ASP A 701 -0.67 -5.75 -0.81
CA ASP A 701 0.07 -5.27 0.36
C ASP A 701 1.57 -5.07 0.09
N ASN A 702 2.05 -5.49 -1.10
CA ASN A 702 3.46 -5.51 -1.50
C ASN A 702 3.70 -4.77 -2.83
N HIS A 703 2.88 -3.74 -3.11
CA HIS A 703 2.94 -2.96 -4.34
C HIS A 703 4.33 -2.36 -4.60
N GLN A 704 4.73 -2.32 -5.87
CA GLN A 704 5.98 -1.72 -6.32
C GLN A 704 5.77 -0.98 -7.64
N PHE A 705 6.44 0.16 -7.81
CA PHE A 705 6.57 0.79 -9.11
C PHE A 705 7.41 -0.07 -10.10
N PHE A 706 7.10 0.03 -11.39
CA PHE A 706 7.84 -0.61 -12.50
C PHE A 706 8.20 0.38 -13.61
N VAL A 707 7.28 0.75 -14.50
CA VAL A 707 7.51 1.71 -15.60
C VAL A 707 6.69 2.98 -15.33
N ASP A 708 7.02 3.62 -14.22
CA ASP A 708 6.28 4.77 -13.65
C ASP A 708 6.92 6.12 -14.03
N GLY A 709 7.77 6.15 -15.05
CA GLY A 709 8.53 7.33 -15.45
C GLY A 709 7.81 8.19 -16.49
N SER A 710 8.20 9.45 -16.58
CA SER A 710 7.76 10.33 -17.67
C SER A 710 8.44 9.96 -19.00
N VAL A 711 7.74 10.23 -20.09
CA VAL A 711 8.18 9.98 -21.47
C VAL A 711 8.39 11.31 -22.20
N THR A 712 9.26 11.34 -23.21
CA THR A 712 9.37 12.44 -24.18
C THR A 712 9.49 11.86 -25.58
N VAL A 713 8.71 12.39 -26.53
CA VAL A 713 8.84 12.08 -27.96
C VAL A 713 9.27 13.32 -28.74
N ASN A 714 10.24 13.19 -29.64
CA ASN A 714 10.72 14.27 -30.50
C ASN A 714 11.28 13.72 -31.83
N ASP A 715 11.32 14.54 -32.87
CA ASP A 715 12.00 14.20 -34.12
C ASP A 715 13.51 14.45 -34.00
N ALA A 716 14.31 13.53 -34.54
CA ALA A 716 15.77 13.63 -34.58
C ALA A 716 16.34 13.20 -35.93
N TYR A 717 17.44 13.83 -36.34
CA TYR A 717 18.16 13.51 -37.58
C TYR A 717 19.39 12.63 -37.29
N ILE A 718 19.15 11.34 -37.10
CA ILE A 718 20.16 10.32 -36.74
C ILE A 718 20.26 9.21 -37.78
N GLY A 719 21.45 8.62 -37.94
CA GLY A 719 21.76 7.66 -39.01
C GLY A 719 21.73 8.26 -40.43
N GLY A 720 21.65 9.60 -40.54
CA GLY A 720 21.45 10.31 -41.80
C GLY A 720 20.02 10.24 -42.35
N ARG A 721 19.02 10.02 -41.49
CA ARG A 721 17.58 10.16 -41.80
C ARG A 721 16.87 10.90 -40.66
N TRP A 722 15.71 11.47 -40.93
CA TRP A 722 14.77 11.81 -39.87
C TRP A 722 14.15 10.54 -39.27
N ARG A 723 13.96 10.54 -37.96
CA ARG A 723 13.22 9.56 -37.16
C ARG A 723 12.41 10.32 -36.11
N THR A 724 11.26 9.80 -35.71
CA THR A 724 10.58 10.18 -34.47
C THR A 724 11.04 9.23 -33.37
N VAL A 725 11.64 9.78 -32.31
CA VAL A 725 12.29 9.02 -31.24
C VAL A 725 11.61 9.29 -29.92
N LEU A 726 11.28 8.22 -29.20
CA LEU A 726 10.81 8.21 -27.83
C LEU A 726 12.01 8.00 -26.89
N VAL A 727 12.10 8.78 -25.82
CA VAL A 727 12.99 8.53 -24.68
C VAL A 727 12.15 8.52 -23.41
N GLY A 728 12.27 7.47 -22.60
CA GLY A 728 11.54 7.31 -21.34
C GLY A 728 12.43 6.84 -20.21
N SER A 729 11.92 6.89 -18.98
CA SER A 729 12.58 6.33 -17.79
C SER A 729 11.68 5.31 -17.09
N THR A 730 12.26 4.55 -16.16
CA THR A 730 11.52 3.63 -15.27
C THR A 730 10.95 4.33 -14.02
N GLY A 731 11.08 5.66 -13.89
CA GLY A 731 10.58 6.40 -12.72
C GLY A 731 11.16 5.88 -11.40
N LEU A 732 10.26 5.53 -10.46
CA LEU A 732 10.60 4.89 -9.18
C LEU A 732 10.81 3.36 -9.27
N GLY A 733 10.42 2.72 -10.39
CA GLY A 733 10.45 1.26 -10.51
C GLY A 733 11.81 0.66 -10.86
N GLY A 734 12.72 1.46 -11.42
CA GLY A 734 14.05 1.05 -11.83
C GLY A 734 15.02 2.22 -12.00
N ARG A 735 16.29 1.92 -12.28
CA ARG A 735 17.36 2.90 -12.50
C ARG A 735 17.81 2.90 -13.96
N SER A 736 16.90 3.27 -14.86
CA SER A 736 17.10 3.14 -16.29
C SER A 736 16.45 4.27 -17.08
N VAL A 737 17.09 4.62 -18.19
CA VAL A 737 16.57 5.49 -19.25
C VAL A 737 16.74 4.76 -20.57
N PHE A 738 15.72 4.73 -21.42
CA PHE A 738 15.71 3.95 -22.66
C PHE A 738 15.21 4.78 -23.85
N ALA A 739 15.57 4.37 -25.07
CA ALA A 739 15.17 5.05 -26.30
C ALA A 739 14.66 4.08 -27.37
N ILE A 740 13.62 4.51 -28.11
CA ILE A 740 12.92 3.72 -29.14
C ILE A 740 12.68 4.60 -30.37
N ASP A 741 13.03 4.13 -31.58
CA ASP A 741 12.53 4.70 -32.83
C ASP A 741 11.08 4.25 -33.02
N VAL A 742 10.16 5.23 -33.00
CA VAL A 742 8.71 5.05 -33.15
C VAL A 742 8.20 5.66 -34.46
N THR A 743 9.08 5.93 -35.44
CA THR A 743 8.72 6.46 -36.77
C THR A 743 7.73 5.56 -37.53
N ASP A 744 7.81 4.24 -37.30
CA ASP A 744 6.79 3.28 -37.69
C ASP A 744 6.28 2.61 -36.39
N PRO A 745 5.16 3.07 -35.80
CA PRO A 745 4.68 2.54 -34.53
C PRO A 745 4.08 1.12 -34.65
N GLU A 746 3.83 0.63 -35.88
CA GLU A 746 3.55 -0.79 -36.14
C GLU A 746 4.85 -1.62 -36.24
N ASN A 747 6.04 -1.01 -36.29
CA ASN A 747 7.35 -1.67 -36.30
C ASN A 747 8.45 -0.89 -35.54
N PRO A 748 8.30 -0.63 -34.22
CA PRO A 748 9.29 0.09 -33.42
C PRO A 748 10.66 -0.62 -33.40
N GLU A 749 11.74 0.18 -33.42
CA GLU A 749 13.13 -0.29 -33.22
C GLU A 749 13.64 0.25 -31.87
N ALA A 750 13.88 -0.62 -30.87
CA ALA A 750 14.59 -0.19 -29.66
C ALA A 750 16.03 0.24 -30.03
N LEU A 751 16.47 1.40 -29.54
CA LEU A 751 17.77 1.96 -29.86
C LEU A 751 18.82 1.59 -28.81
N TRP A 752 18.48 1.80 -27.53
CA TRP A 752 19.35 1.51 -26.39
C TRP A 752 18.57 1.55 -25.06
N GLU A 753 19.11 0.89 -24.03
CA GLU A 753 18.77 1.09 -22.62
C GLU A 753 20.04 1.45 -21.85
N PHE A 754 19.96 2.46 -20.99
CA PHE A 754 21.09 3.08 -20.31
C PHE A 754 20.98 2.93 -18.78
N THR A 755 22.05 2.39 -18.18
CA THR A 755 22.20 2.23 -16.73
C THR A 755 23.64 2.55 -16.32
N ASP A 756 23.85 3.21 -15.16
CA ASP A 756 25.19 3.55 -14.64
C ASP A 756 25.16 3.67 -13.09
N PRO A 757 26.26 3.43 -12.35
CA PRO A 757 26.32 3.66 -10.90
C PRO A 757 25.99 5.09 -10.46
N ASP A 758 26.27 6.10 -11.29
CA ASP A 758 25.89 7.49 -11.02
C ASP A 758 24.38 7.74 -11.28
N LEU A 759 23.64 6.79 -11.85
CA LEU A 759 22.19 6.87 -12.12
C LEU A 759 21.37 6.36 -10.93
N GLY A 760 20.32 7.11 -10.59
CA GLY A 760 19.33 6.78 -9.57
C GLY A 760 17.96 6.43 -10.18
N TYR A 761 16.94 6.45 -9.34
CA TYR A 761 15.53 6.42 -9.76
C TYR A 761 15.22 7.73 -10.49
N THR A 762 15.03 7.63 -11.81
CA THR A 762 14.95 8.79 -12.70
C THR A 762 13.50 9.21 -12.87
N VAL A 763 12.95 9.82 -11.82
CA VAL A 763 11.57 10.37 -11.81
C VAL A 763 11.43 11.55 -12.78
N GLY A 764 12.52 12.27 -13.07
CA GLY A 764 12.50 13.45 -13.93
C GLY A 764 12.39 13.16 -15.42
N LYS A 765 11.61 13.98 -16.14
CA LYS A 765 11.33 13.86 -17.59
C LYS A 765 12.61 14.05 -18.42
N PRO A 766 13.11 13.02 -19.13
CA PRO A 766 14.28 13.16 -20.01
C PRO A 766 13.93 14.04 -21.22
N THR A 767 14.90 14.75 -21.80
CA THR A 767 14.64 15.64 -22.96
C THR A 767 15.57 15.32 -24.13
N ILE A 768 15.04 15.35 -25.36
CA ILE A 768 15.82 15.19 -26.60
C ILE A 768 16.29 16.56 -27.08
N ALA A 769 17.60 16.75 -27.28
CA ALA A 769 18.23 18.03 -27.61
C ALA A 769 19.21 17.93 -28.80
N ARG A 770 19.47 19.08 -29.45
CA ARG A 770 20.32 19.24 -30.65
C ARG A 770 21.46 20.20 -30.32
N LEU A 771 22.72 19.71 -30.31
CA LEU A 771 23.89 20.47 -29.82
C LEU A 771 24.66 21.24 -30.92
N ALA A 772 25.47 22.24 -30.57
CA ALA A 772 26.17 23.10 -31.53
C ALA A 772 27.15 22.38 -32.50
N ASN A 773 27.57 21.15 -32.21
CA ASN A 773 28.58 20.42 -32.99
C ASN A 773 28.03 19.58 -34.16
N GLY A 774 26.80 19.07 -34.06
CA GLY A 774 26.18 18.15 -35.03
C GLY A 774 25.27 17.09 -34.40
N ASP A 775 25.43 16.84 -33.09
CA ASP A 775 24.87 15.65 -32.45
C ASP A 775 23.44 15.84 -31.92
N TRP A 776 22.72 14.73 -31.76
CA TRP A 776 21.43 14.65 -31.06
C TRP A 776 21.63 13.83 -29.79
N VAL A 777 21.15 14.34 -28.66
CA VAL A 777 21.35 13.70 -27.35
C VAL A 777 20.04 13.54 -26.59
N ALA A 778 19.94 12.48 -25.81
CA ALA A 778 19.08 12.45 -24.64
C ALA A 778 19.81 13.14 -23.48
N ALA A 779 19.22 14.19 -22.92
CA ALA A 779 19.76 14.99 -21.83
C ALA A 779 18.86 14.87 -20.60
N PHE A 780 19.44 14.47 -19.46
CA PHE A 780 18.68 14.23 -18.23
C PHE A 780 19.53 14.39 -16.97
N GLY A 781 18.85 14.63 -15.85
CA GLY A 781 19.42 14.54 -14.51
C GLY A 781 19.40 13.11 -14.01
N ASN A 782 20.34 12.76 -13.14
CA ASN A 782 20.53 11.38 -12.69
C ASN A 782 19.45 10.84 -11.74
N GLY A 783 18.50 11.66 -11.29
CA GLY A 783 17.50 11.24 -10.32
C GLY A 783 18.11 10.85 -8.97
N TYR A 784 17.41 10.01 -8.22
CA TYR A 784 17.60 9.91 -6.76
C TYR A 784 18.14 8.55 -6.31
N ASN A 785 18.90 8.53 -5.21
CA ASN A 785 19.54 7.32 -4.64
C ASN A 785 20.58 6.61 -5.54
N SER A 786 21.29 7.32 -6.41
CA SER A 786 22.49 6.82 -7.13
C SER A 786 23.54 6.19 -6.17
N GLU A 787 24.43 5.33 -6.67
CA GLU A 787 25.40 4.61 -5.80
C GLU A 787 26.43 5.54 -5.14
N GLU A 788 26.80 6.64 -5.81
CA GLU A 788 27.75 7.65 -5.30
C GLU A 788 27.05 8.84 -4.61
N HIS A 789 25.71 8.93 -4.66
CA HIS A 789 24.86 9.97 -4.06
C HIS A 789 25.07 11.43 -4.57
N ASP A 790 25.86 11.63 -5.63
CA ASP A 790 26.08 12.95 -6.26
C ASP A 790 24.90 13.35 -7.17
N ALA A 791 24.71 14.67 -7.40
CA ALA A 791 23.85 15.16 -8.49
C ALA A 791 24.67 15.26 -9.79
N VAL A 792 24.19 14.57 -10.83
CA VAL A 792 24.91 14.37 -12.10
C VAL A 792 24.00 14.69 -13.28
N PHE A 793 24.53 15.47 -14.23
CA PHE A 793 23.93 15.70 -15.53
C PHE A 793 24.57 14.78 -16.58
N PHE A 794 23.74 14.16 -17.42
CA PHE A 794 24.14 13.29 -18.51
C PHE A 794 23.71 13.86 -19.87
N THR A 795 24.57 13.69 -20.87
CA THR A 795 24.18 13.66 -22.29
C THR A 795 24.55 12.30 -22.87
N ILE A 796 23.58 11.65 -23.51
CA ILE A 796 23.72 10.33 -24.13
C ILE A 796 23.46 10.48 -25.63
N ASP A 797 24.33 9.93 -26.48
CA ASP A 797 24.15 9.91 -27.94
C ASP A 797 22.83 9.19 -28.29
N LEU A 798 21.93 9.90 -28.99
CA LEU A 798 20.59 9.39 -29.28
C LEU A 798 20.58 8.22 -30.28
N GLU A 799 21.59 8.09 -31.15
CA GLU A 799 21.68 7.01 -32.13
C GLU A 799 22.21 5.69 -31.54
N ASN A 800 23.07 5.75 -30.52
CA ASN A 800 23.83 4.57 -30.07
C ASN A 800 23.95 4.36 -28.55
N GLY A 801 23.51 5.29 -27.71
CA GLY A 801 23.51 5.12 -26.25
C GLY A 801 24.88 5.29 -25.56
N GLU A 802 25.94 5.67 -26.28
CA GLU A 802 27.22 6.01 -25.65
C GLU A 802 27.13 7.35 -24.88
N ILE A 803 27.79 7.44 -23.72
CA ILE A 803 27.85 8.67 -22.92
C ILE A 803 28.70 9.71 -23.65
N GLN A 804 28.11 10.87 -23.94
CA GLN A 804 28.79 12.02 -24.48
C GLN A 804 29.41 12.86 -23.35
N ASP A 805 28.58 13.34 -22.40
CA ASP A 805 29.01 14.03 -21.19
C ASP A 805 28.48 13.37 -19.91
N ARG A 806 29.28 13.50 -18.84
CA ARG A 806 28.89 13.20 -17.47
C ARG A 806 29.45 14.28 -16.55
N ILE A 807 28.59 15.20 -16.12
CA ILE A 807 28.99 16.34 -15.30
C ILE A 807 28.46 16.15 -13.87
N ARG A 808 29.37 15.95 -12.91
CA ARG A 808 29.06 16.09 -11.48
C ARG A 808 28.88 17.57 -11.17
N LEU A 809 27.68 17.94 -10.77
CA LEU A 809 27.30 19.34 -10.52
C LEU A 809 27.52 19.72 -9.05
N SER A 810 27.12 18.83 -8.14
CA SER A 810 27.24 18.98 -6.70
C SER A 810 27.33 17.59 -6.05
N ASN A 811 28.06 17.49 -4.94
CA ASN A 811 28.27 16.19 -4.27
C ASN A 811 27.15 15.89 -3.27
N GLY A 812 26.94 14.62 -2.92
CA GLY A 812 26.11 14.21 -1.79
C GLY A 812 26.80 13.20 -0.87
N ALA A 813 26.04 12.55 0.01
CA ALA A 813 26.50 11.45 0.86
C ALA A 813 25.35 10.51 1.24
N ALA A 814 25.66 9.29 1.69
CA ALA A 814 24.64 8.30 2.10
C ALA A 814 23.66 8.78 3.19
N ASN A 815 24.06 9.73 4.04
CA ASN A 815 23.20 10.31 5.08
C ASN A 815 22.67 11.72 4.75
N ASP A 816 22.94 12.18 3.53
CA ASP A 816 22.70 13.54 3.03
C ASP A 816 22.73 13.48 1.47
N PRO A 817 21.86 12.66 0.84
CA PRO A 817 22.02 12.28 -0.56
C PRO A 817 21.51 13.37 -1.49
N ASN A 818 22.15 13.52 -2.65
CA ASN A 818 21.71 14.44 -3.68
C ASN A 818 21.26 13.68 -4.94
N GLY A 819 20.64 14.40 -5.87
CA GLY A 819 20.20 13.91 -7.17
C GLY A 819 19.69 15.07 -8.01
N LEU A 820 19.92 15.02 -9.32
CA LEU A 820 19.48 16.07 -10.24
C LEU A 820 18.07 15.76 -10.78
N ALA A 821 17.18 16.74 -10.71
CA ALA A 821 15.82 16.68 -11.21
C ALA A 821 15.74 16.80 -12.75
N SER A 822 14.52 16.89 -13.27
CA SER A 822 14.21 17.11 -14.69
C SER A 822 14.98 18.30 -15.29
N VAL A 823 15.53 18.11 -16.49
CA VAL A 823 16.29 19.13 -17.23
C VAL A 823 15.38 19.90 -18.20
N VAL A 824 15.66 21.18 -18.41
CA VAL A 824 15.09 21.97 -19.52
C VAL A 824 16.19 22.54 -20.45
N PRO A 825 16.09 22.35 -21.78
CA PRO A 825 16.97 23.00 -22.75
C PRO A 825 16.46 24.40 -23.15
N ALA A 826 17.39 25.32 -23.38
CA ALA A 826 17.14 26.67 -23.87
C ALA A 826 17.86 26.93 -25.20
N ASP A 827 17.12 27.49 -26.15
CA ASP A 827 17.61 28.05 -27.42
C ASP A 827 17.49 29.58 -27.32
N LEU A 828 18.62 30.27 -27.28
CA LEU A 828 18.74 31.72 -27.07
C LEU A 828 18.84 32.49 -28.41
N THR A 829 19.19 31.80 -29.50
CA THR A 829 19.29 32.39 -30.84
C THR A 829 18.00 32.20 -31.65
N GLY A 830 17.17 31.24 -31.24
CA GLY A 830 15.98 30.76 -31.90
C GLY A 830 16.25 29.83 -33.08
N ASP A 831 17.46 29.31 -33.30
CA ASP A 831 17.84 28.57 -34.52
C ASP A 831 17.57 27.05 -34.48
N ARG A 832 17.00 26.56 -33.37
CA ARG A 832 16.75 25.14 -33.04
C ARG A 832 17.96 24.34 -32.54
N ILE A 833 19.03 25.02 -32.12
CA ILE A 833 20.15 24.44 -31.38
C ILE A 833 20.02 24.80 -29.89
N THR A 834 20.40 23.89 -28.99
CA THR A 834 20.43 24.15 -27.55
C THR A 834 21.71 24.90 -27.16
N ASP A 835 21.56 26.12 -26.64
CA ASP A 835 22.65 26.96 -26.12
C ASP A 835 22.92 26.69 -24.63
N ARG A 836 21.89 26.32 -23.83
CA ARG A 836 22.02 26.06 -22.38
C ARG A 836 21.05 24.98 -21.89
N PHE A 837 21.36 24.38 -20.75
CA PHE A 837 20.45 23.54 -19.96
C PHE A 837 20.34 24.07 -18.53
N TYR A 838 19.17 23.89 -17.90
CA TYR A 838 18.93 24.21 -16.48
C TYR A 838 18.25 23.03 -15.77
N ALA A 839 18.60 22.80 -14.49
CA ALA A 839 18.03 21.75 -13.65
C ALA A 839 18.24 22.05 -12.15
N GLY A 840 17.29 21.66 -11.31
CA GLY A 840 17.39 21.75 -9.84
C GLY A 840 17.97 20.48 -9.20
N ASP A 841 18.50 20.60 -7.99
CA ASP A 841 18.89 19.46 -7.14
C ASP A 841 18.28 19.50 -5.72
N LEU A 842 18.42 18.41 -4.97
CA LEU A 842 17.89 18.30 -3.60
C LEU A 842 18.61 19.22 -2.60
N ASN A 843 19.84 19.64 -2.91
CA ASN A 843 20.57 20.67 -2.18
C ASN A 843 20.17 22.11 -2.61
N GLY A 844 19.03 22.26 -3.30
CA GLY A 844 18.44 23.54 -3.67
C GLY A 844 19.20 24.35 -4.71
N ASN A 845 20.20 23.76 -5.37
CA ASN A 845 20.97 24.44 -6.39
C ASN A 845 20.20 24.42 -7.72
N MET A 846 19.90 25.59 -8.28
CA MET A 846 19.53 25.70 -9.68
C MET A 846 20.82 25.78 -10.51
N HIS A 847 21.12 24.73 -11.26
CA HIS A 847 22.31 24.62 -12.10
C HIS A 847 22.07 25.19 -13.49
N ARG A 848 23.10 25.80 -14.07
CA ARG A 848 23.19 26.22 -15.48
C ARG A 848 24.35 25.50 -16.13
N ILE A 849 24.07 24.76 -17.21
CA ILE A 849 25.08 24.12 -18.05
C ILE A 849 25.10 24.87 -19.39
N ASP A 850 26.23 25.48 -19.74
CA ASP A 850 26.39 26.17 -21.03
C ASP A 850 26.84 25.18 -22.11
N ALA A 851 26.14 25.19 -23.25
CA ALA A 851 26.33 24.29 -24.39
C ALA A 851 26.78 25.01 -25.67
N SER A 852 27.16 26.30 -25.56
CA SER A 852 27.72 27.10 -26.66
C SER A 852 28.99 26.49 -27.28
N ASP A 853 29.73 25.67 -26.52
CA ASP A 853 30.82 24.81 -27.00
C ASP A 853 30.47 23.35 -26.67
N ALA A 854 29.74 22.70 -27.58
CA ALA A 854 29.22 21.34 -27.41
C ALA A 854 30.31 20.23 -27.30
N ASP A 855 31.58 20.55 -27.54
CA ASP A 855 32.70 19.64 -27.28
C ASP A 855 33.27 19.79 -25.84
N ASN A 856 32.79 20.77 -25.05
CA ASN A 856 33.21 21.06 -23.67
C ASN A 856 32.11 21.87 -22.92
N LEU A 857 31.10 21.19 -22.39
CA LEU A 857 30.03 21.83 -21.60
C LEU A 857 30.55 22.46 -20.29
N GLU A 858 30.14 23.69 -19.96
CA GLU A 858 30.58 24.39 -18.74
C GLU A 858 29.41 24.59 -17.75
N ALA A 859 29.44 23.86 -16.63
CA ALA A 859 28.40 23.91 -15.60
C ALA A 859 28.75 24.81 -14.41
N ASN A 860 27.76 25.54 -13.90
CA ASN A 860 27.84 26.43 -12.74
C ASN A 860 26.51 26.40 -11.96
N VAL A 861 26.54 26.73 -10.67
CA VAL A 861 25.31 27.06 -9.91
C VAL A 861 24.89 28.49 -10.30
N LEU A 862 23.64 28.66 -10.71
CA LEU A 862 23.02 29.97 -10.98
C LEU A 862 22.47 30.60 -9.70
N PHE A 863 21.86 29.79 -8.83
CA PHE A 863 21.22 30.23 -7.59
C PHE A 863 21.13 29.05 -6.60
N GLN A 864 21.07 29.33 -5.29
CA GLN A 864 20.72 28.32 -4.28
C GLN A 864 19.47 28.75 -3.49
N ALA A 865 18.39 27.99 -3.67
CA ALA A 865 17.15 28.14 -2.91
C ALA A 865 17.40 27.83 -1.43
N THR A 866 16.93 28.73 -0.56
CA THR A 866 17.15 28.67 0.89
C THR A 866 15.95 29.23 1.64
N ASP A 867 15.50 28.52 2.68
CA ASP A 867 14.37 28.93 3.52
C ASP A 867 14.67 30.22 4.30
N ARG A 868 13.67 31.11 4.35
CA ARG A 868 13.71 32.41 5.02
C ARG A 868 13.96 32.36 6.53
N GLU A 869 13.61 31.27 7.22
CA GLU A 869 13.73 31.17 8.69
C GLU A 869 15.00 30.45 9.14
N SER A 870 15.26 29.26 8.59
CA SER A 870 16.36 28.37 8.97
C SER A 870 17.64 28.59 8.16
N GLY A 871 17.53 29.19 6.97
CA GLY A 871 18.63 29.29 6.01
C GLY A 871 19.14 27.93 5.51
N GLN A 872 18.39 26.84 5.68
CA GLN A 872 18.72 25.56 5.06
C GLN A 872 18.34 25.58 3.57
N PRO A 873 19.03 24.81 2.70
CA PRO A 873 18.62 24.67 1.32
C PRO A 873 17.23 24.05 1.19
N GLN A 874 16.48 24.45 0.17
CA GLN A 874 15.15 23.91 -0.15
C GLN A 874 15.27 22.98 -1.37
N PRO A 875 14.82 21.71 -1.33
CA PRO A 875 14.99 20.79 -2.44
C PRO A 875 14.22 21.26 -3.68
N ILE A 876 14.74 20.97 -4.88
CA ILE A 876 14.05 21.25 -6.15
C ILE A 876 13.83 19.92 -6.87
N THR A 877 12.58 19.44 -6.86
CA THR A 877 12.16 18.22 -7.58
C THR A 877 11.44 18.51 -8.89
N SER A 878 10.82 19.69 -9.02
CA SER A 878 10.13 20.16 -10.22
C SER A 878 11.08 20.44 -11.40
N ARG A 879 10.58 20.32 -12.64
CA ARG A 879 11.30 20.77 -13.85
C ARG A 879 11.24 22.30 -13.92
N PRO A 880 12.37 23.02 -14.07
CA PRO A 880 12.34 24.45 -14.30
C PRO A 880 11.76 24.79 -15.68
N ALA A 881 11.13 25.97 -15.80
CA ALA A 881 10.74 26.56 -17.09
C ALA A 881 11.61 27.79 -17.40
N VAL A 882 11.74 28.14 -18.68
CA VAL A 882 12.61 29.23 -19.13
C VAL A 882 11.97 30.08 -20.21
N SER A 883 12.19 31.40 -20.17
CA SER A 883 11.82 32.32 -21.26
C SER A 883 12.85 33.44 -21.45
N GLY A 884 12.80 34.07 -22.63
CA GLY A 884 13.63 35.25 -22.93
C GLY A 884 13.11 36.50 -22.21
N HIS A 885 13.98 37.19 -21.49
CA HIS A 885 13.70 38.47 -20.84
C HIS A 885 13.63 39.61 -21.87
N PRO A 886 12.95 40.75 -21.60
CA PRO A 886 12.95 41.91 -22.49
C PRO A 886 14.33 42.54 -22.76
N ASP A 887 15.32 42.28 -21.89
CA ASP A 887 16.73 42.60 -22.15
C ASP A 887 17.34 41.59 -23.14
N PRO A 888 17.94 42.03 -24.27
CA PRO A 888 18.50 41.12 -25.26
C PRO A 888 19.63 40.24 -24.71
N GLY A 889 19.45 38.92 -24.75
CA GLY A 889 20.43 37.91 -24.31
C GLY A 889 20.28 37.44 -22.86
N VAL A 890 19.25 37.91 -22.16
CA VAL A 890 18.95 37.54 -20.76
C VAL A 890 17.81 36.52 -20.71
N VAL A 891 17.91 35.55 -19.80
CA VAL A 891 16.93 34.47 -19.57
C VAL A 891 16.27 34.68 -18.20
N MET A 892 14.97 34.39 -18.09
CA MET A 892 14.31 34.16 -16.81
C MET A 892 14.12 32.65 -16.61
N VAL A 893 14.50 32.15 -15.44
CA VAL A 893 14.44 30.74 -15.02
C VAL A 893 13.46 30.61 -13.85
N PHE A 894 12.41 29.83 -14.05
CA PHE A 894 11.29 29.68 -13.12
C PHE A 894 11.28 28.28 -12.50
N PHE A 895 11.19 28.20 -11.18
CA PHE A 895 11.16 26.94 -10.44
C PHE A 895 10.54 27.15 -9.06
N GLY A 896 9.93 26.09 -8.52
CA GLY A 896 9.48 26.06 -7.13
C GLY A 896 10.09 24.90 -6.36
N THR A 897 10.14 25.05 -5.04
CA THR A 897 10.82 24.12 -4.14
C THR A 897 9.87 23.18 -3.41
N GLY A 898 10.46 22.09 -2.89
CA GLY A 898 9.83 21.02 -2.14
C GLY A 898 10.06 19.64 -2.75
N GLN A 899 9.61 18.62 -2.02
CA GLN A 899 9.63 17.21 -2.44
C GLN A 899 8.35 16.49 -1.98
N PHE A 900 8.01 15.40 -2.65
CA PHE A 900 6.92 14.49 -2.28
C PHE A 900 7.26 13.07 -2.79
N LEU A 901 8.36 12.54 -2.27
CA LEU A 901 9.06 11.35 -2.75
C LEU A 901 9.37 10.35 -1.60
N GLU A 902 9.53 10.83 -0.37
CA GLU A 902 9.90 10.02 0.80
C GLU A 902 8.72 9.68 1.70
N ASN A 903 8.79 8.51 2.33
CA ASN A 903 7.85 8.11 3.40
C ASN A 903 7.92 9.13 4.56
N GLY A 904 6.88 9.94 4.71
CA GLY A 904 6.81 11.03 5.68
C GLY A 904 6.69 12.42 5.06
N ASP A 905 6.93 12.61 3.75
CA ASP A 905 6.71 13.88 3.05
C ASP A 905 5.22 14.32 3.08
N ASN A 906 4.30 13.40 3.37
CA ASN A 906 2.87 13.62 3.57
C ASN A 906 2.48 14.08 4.98
N VAL A 907 3.43 14.23 5.90
CA VAL A 907 3.23 14.83 7.23
C VAL A 907 3.86 16.22 7.24
N ILE A 908 3.15 17.21 7.79
CA ILE A 908 3.64 18.58 7.96
C ILE A 908 4.14 18.74 9.41
N ALA A 909 5.36 19.21 9.60
CA ALA A 909 5.93 19.42 10.94
C ALA A 909 5.58 20.78 11.57
N ASP A 910 5.58 20.85 12.91
CA ASP A 910 5.53 22.11 13.69
C ASP A 910 6.62 23.12 13.24
N ASP A 911 7.77 22.62 12.79
CA ASP A 911 8.91 23.37 12.26
C ASP A 911 9.18 23.12 10.77
N GLU A 912 8.13 22.76 9.99
CA GLU A 912 8.19 22.53 8.55
C GLU A 912 8.90 23.64 7.78
N GLN A 913 9.71 23.26 6.80
CA GLN A 913 10.42 24.20 5.94
C GLN A 913 9.43 24.94 5.02
N ILE A 914 9.46 26.28 5.08
CA ILE A 914 8.70 27.12 4.16
C ILE A 914 9.31 26.97 2.76
N GLN A 915 8.51 26.57 1.79
CA GLN A 915 8.92 26.48 0.38
C GLN A 915 8.70 27.81 -0.34
N THR A 916 9.35 27.98 -1.48
CA THR A 916 9.40 29.26 -2.21
C THR A 916 9.33 28.99 -3.72
N PHE A 917 8.61 29.82 -4.46
CA PHE A 917 8.66 29.87 -5.92
C PHE A 917 9.53 31.04 -6.38
N TYR A 918 10.36 30.81 -7.39
CA TYR A 918 11.44 31.71 -7.83
C TYR A 918 11.33 32.02 -9.32
N GLY A 919 11.67 33.27 -9.68
CA GLY A 919 11.97 33.69 -11.05
C GLY A 919 13.34 34.38 -11.09
N VAL A 920 14.39 33.63 -11.41
CA VAL A 920 15.80 34.10 -11.38
C VAL A 920 16.25 34.56 -12.76
N ARG A 921 17.03 35.64 -12.81
CA ARG A 921 17.54 36.27 -14.05
C ARG A 921 18.98 35.83 -14.34
N ASP A 922 19.19 35.19 -15.50
CA ASP A 922 20.50 34.78 -16.01
C ASP A 922 20.88 35.64 -17.23
N ASP A 923 21.77 36.62 -17.02
CA ASP A 923 22.30 37.49 -18.09
C ASP A 923 23.54 36.93 -18.80
N GLY A 924 23.98 35.72 -18.41
CA GLY A 924 25.17 35.05 -18.92
C GLY A 924 26.39 35.14 -18.00
N ASP A 925 26.57 36.21 -17.22
CA ASP A 925 27.65 36.31 -16.24
C ASP A 925 27.26 35.57 -14.95
N VAL A 926 28.03 34.53 -14.57
CA VAL A 926 27.83 33.85 -13.28
C VAL A 926 28.28 34.77 -12.16
N THR A 927 27.32 35.30 -11.41
CA THR A 927 27.52 36.13 -10.23
C THR A 927 26.90 35.46 -9.00
N ASP A 928 27.43 35.74 -7.81
CA ASP A 928 26.91 35.22 -6.55
C ASP A 928 25.58 35.92 -6.19
N VAL A 929 24.48 35.59 -6.88
CA VAL A 929 23.12 36.09 -6.60
C VAL A 929 22.55 35.35 -5.40
N ASP A 930 22.25 36.06 -4.30
CA ASP A 930 21.57 35.46 -3.15
C ASP A 930 20.10 35.91 -3.01
N ARG A 931 19.36 35.30 -2.08
CA ARG A 931 17.92 35.56 -1.88
C ARG A 931 17.59 37.03 -1.54
N GLY A 932 18.57 37.81 -1.07
CA GLY A 932 18.47 39.25 -0.85
C GLY A 932 18.69 40.12 -2.10
N ASP A 933 19.20 39.53 -3.20
CA ASP A 933 19.33 40.17 -4.52
C ASP A 933 18.10 39.91 -5.43
N LEU A 934 16.98 39.47 -4.83
CA LEU A 934 15.70 39.23 -5.48
C LEU A 934 14.59 40.13 -4.91
N LEU A 935 13.62 40.51 -5.76
CA LEU A 935 12.41 41.23 -5.36
C LEU A 935 11.43 40.29 -4.62
N PRO A 936 11.04 40.57 -3.37
CA PRO A 936 10.10 39.73 -2.64
C PRO A 936 8.64 40.01 -3.05
N GLN A 937 7.85 38.94 -3.11
CA GLN A 937 6.40 38.96 -3.15
C GLN A 937 5.82 38.16 -1.96
N GLU A 938 4.63 38.53 -1.50
CA GLU A 938 3.93 37.93 -0.37
C GLU A 938 2.49 37.56 -0.74
N ILE A 939 1.93 36.52 -0.10
CA ILE A 939 0.49 36.19 -0.17
C ILE A 939 -0.23 37.06 0.88
N GLU A 940 -0.82 38.17 0.45
CA GLU A 940 -1.41 39.19 1.34
C GLU A 940 -2.80 38.78 1.88
N GLU A 941 -3.60 38.05 1.09
CA GLU A 941 -4.96 37.64 1.45
C GLU A 941 -5.27 36.22 0.97
N GLN A 942 -5.96 35.45 1.82
CA GLN A 942 -6.85 34.36 1.41
C GLN A 942 -8.28 34.73 1.79
N SER A 943 -9.22 34.48 0.88
CA SER A 943 -10.65 34.67 1.11
C SER A 943 -11.47 33.64 0.31
N GLU A 944 -12.78 33.63 0.50
CA GLU A 944 -13.73 32.73 -0.18
C GLU A 944 -14.67 33.60 -1.02
N GLN A 945 -14.83 33.26 -2.30
CA GLN A 945 -15.70 33.97 -3.22
C GLN A 945 -16.38 33.00 -4.20
N ASP A 946 -17.71 33.09 -4.29
CA ASP A 946 -18.58 32.35 -5.21
C ASP A 946 -18.39 30.81 -5.23
N GLY A 947 -17.91 30.26 -4.11
CA GLY A 947 -17.66 28.83 -3.87
C GLY A 947 -16.18 28.50 -3.66
N PHE A 948 -15.30 29.27 -4.30
CA PHE A 948 -13.87 28.98 -4.37
C PHE A 948 -13.06 29.72 -3.31
N ARG A 949 -11.97 29.09 -2.85
CA ARG A 949 -10.93 29.77 -2.05
C ARG A 949 -9.98 30.50 -3.00
N ILE A 950 -9.76 31.79 -2.77
CA ILE A 950 -8.94 32.66 -3.62
C ILE A 950 -7.77 33.26 -2.85
N ARG A 951 -6.72 33.63 -3.58
CA ARG A 951 -5.52 34.32 -3.09
C ARG A 951 -5.35 35.68 -3.76
N ARG A 952 -4.77 36.62 -3.00
CA ARG A 952 -4.23 37.88 -3.50
C ARG A 952 -2.79 38.02 -3.05
N SER A 953 -1.92 38.44 -3.95
CA SER A 953 -0.49 38.62 -3.75
C SER A 953 -0.10 40.08 -3.91
N SER A 954 1.06 40.42 -3.39
CA SER A 954 1.63 41.77 -3.53
C SER A 954 1.81 42.17 -5.00
N ARG A 955 1.83 43.48 -5.23
CA ARG A 955 2.08 44.12 -6.53
C ARG A 955 3.41 44.89 -6.50
N ASN A 956 4.46 44.26 -6.00
CA ASN A 956 5.81 44.84 -6.04
C ASN A 956 6.34 44.72 -7.48
N SER A 957 7.01 45.75 -7.98
CA SER A 957 7.48 45.82 -9.38
C SER A 957 8.78 46.60 -9.48
N PHE A 958 9.70 46.20 -10.35
CA PHE A 958 11.05 46.78 -10.42
C PHE A 958 11.11 48.29 -10.70
N SER A 959 12.06 48.96 -10.06
CA SER A 959 12.44 50.37 -10.25
C SER A 959 13.96 50.54 -10.34
N GLU A 960 14.45 51.78 -10.58
CA GLU A 960 15.89 52.08 -10.75
C GLU A 960 16.78 51.81 -9.51
N ASP A 961 16.20 51.50 -8.34
CA ASP A 961 16.91 51.23 -7.07
C ASP A 961 16.73 49.76 -6.59
N ASP A 962 16.01 48.90 -7.32
CA ASP A 962 15.68 47.51 -6.90
C ASP A 962 16.72 46.47 -7.34
N PRO A 963 16.72 45.25 -6.75
CA PRO A 963 17.68 44.20 -7.12
C PRO A 963 17.49 43.66 -8.54
N GLU A 964 18.60 43.47 -9.27
CA GLU A 964 18.59 43.01 -10.68
C GLU A 964 18.63 41.47 -10.85
N GLY A 965 18.53 40.69 -9.76
CA GLY A 965 18.68 39.22 -9.78
C GLY A 965 17.42 38.42 -10.12
N GLY A 966 16.23 39.03 -10.03
CA GLY A 966 14.94 38.35 -10.23
C GLY A 966 13.96 38.58 -9.07
N TRP A 967 13.08 37.61 -8.81
CA TRP A 967 12.03 37.70 -7.78
C TRP A 967 11.72 36.34 -7.12
N PHE A 968 11.01 36.37 -5.99
CA PHE A 968 10.47 35.17 -5.34
C PHE A 968 9.12 35.43 -4.65
N ILE A 969 8.34 34.37 -4.42
CA ILE A 969 7.17 34.36 -3.53
C ILE A 969 7.27 33.18 -2.55
N ASP A 970 7.08 33.42 -1.26
CA ASP A 970 6.99 32.35 -0.26
C ASP A 970 5.61 31.68 -0.30
N LEU A 971 5.61 30.36 -0.20
CA LEU A 971 4.41 29.53 -0.09
C LEU A 971 3.97 29.50 1.39
N LEU A 972 3.59 30.68 1.88
CA LEU A 972 3.29 30.96 3.29
C LEU A 972 2.15 31.97 3.39
N PHE A 973 1.11 31.60 4.13
CA PHE A 973 0.05 32.54 4.54
C PHE A 973 -0.02 32.63 6.08
N ASP A 974 0.48 33.74 6.63
CA ASP A 974 0.48 34.01 8.08
C ASP A 974 -0.93 34.29 8.66
N GLY A 975 -1.86 34.71 7.80
CA GLY A 975 -3.23 35.06 8.14
C GLY A 975 -3.36 36.31 9.04
N VAL A 976 -4.59 36.81 9.18
CA VAL A 976 -4.85 38.04 9.97
C VAL A 976 -4.81 37.78 11.49
N ARG A 977 -4.81 36.51 11.94
CA ARG A 977 -4.94 36.13 13.36
C ARG A 977 -4.09 34.97 13.88
N GLY A 978 -3.18 34.43 13.06
CA GLY A 978 -2.06 33.59 13.51
C GLY A 978 -2.38 32.13 13.82
N THR A 979 -2.25 31.29 12.80
CA THR A 979 -1.19 30.26 12.72
C THR A 979 -0.72 30.28 11.26
N PRO A 980 0.60 30.29 10.95
CA PRO A 980 1.05 30.26 9.57
C PRO A 980 0.75 28.91 8.91
N GLN A 981 0.16 28.93 7.71
CA GLN A 981 0.01 27.70 6.91
C GLN A 981 1.37 27.30 6.31
N ARG A 982 1.80 26.06 6.55
CA ARG A 982 3.07 25.48 6.08
C ARG A 982 2.82 24.24 5.20
N GLY A 983 3.89 23.57 4.78
CA GLY A 983 3.85 22.32 4.02
C GLY A 983 3.45 22.44 2.54
N GLU A 984 2.96 23.60 2.12
CA GLU A 984 2.75 23.96 0.72
C GLU A 984 4.05 23.90 -0.07
N ARG A 985 4.04 23.24 -1.24
CA ARG A 985 5.22 22.95 -2.06
C ARG A 985 4.89 22.89 -3.55
N VAL A 986 5.90 23.05 -4.41
CA VAL A 986 5.77 22.96 -5.88
C VAL A 986 6.45 21.71 -6.39
N LEU A 987 5.66 20.82 -6.99
CA LEU A 987 6.10 19.51 -7.47
C LEU A 987 6.19 19.44 -9.00
N PHE A 988 5.39 20.27 -9.70
CA PHE A 988 5.22 20.23 -11.15
C PHE A 988 5.92 21.39 -11.86
N ALA A 989 6.05 21.28 -13.19
CA ALA A 989 6.69 22.29 -14.01
C ALA A 989 5.80 23.55 -14.17
N PRO A 990 6.33 24.78 -13.96
CA PRO A 990 5.55 25.99 -14.20
C PRO A 990 5.31 26.23 -15.71
N GLN A 991 4.10 26.66 -16.06
CA GLN A 991 3.73 27.03 -17.43
C GLN A 991 3.97 28.53 -17.70
N LEU A 992 4.21 28.88 -18.96
CA LEU A 992 4.58 30.24 -19.39
C LEU A 992 3.75 30.70 -20.59
N ALA A 993 2.77 31.57 -20.34
CA ALA A 993 1.86 32.09 -21.36
C ALA A 993 1.53 33.58 -21.11
N ALA A 994 1.31 34.34 -22.18
CA ALA A 994 0.98 35.78 -22.14
C ALA A 994 1.88 36.69 -21.25
N GLY A 995 3.12 36.26 -20.94
CA GLY A 995 4.04 36.98 -20.04
C GLY A 995 3.79 36.79 -18.55
N ARG A 996 3.00 35.77 -18.23
CA ARG A 996 2.66 35.34 -16.88
C ARG A 996 3.27 33.95 -16.68
N VAL A 997 3.55 33.62 -15.42
CA VAL A 997 3.97 32.29 -15.00
C VAL A 997 2.86 31.71 -14.14
N SER A 998 2.40 30.53 -14.53
CA SER A 998 1.28 29.83 -13.91
C SER A 998 1.80 28.52 -13.35
N PHE A 999 1.57 28.24 -12.07
CA PHE A 999 2.16 27.11 -11.37
C PHE A 999 1.21 26.56 -10.31
N THR A 1000 1.16 25.23 -10.18
CA THR A 1000 0.40 24.60 -9.10
C THR A 1000 1.25 24.40 -7.86
N THR A 1001 0.63 24.54 -6.69
CA THR A 1001 1.19 24.21 -5.38
C THR A 1001 0.30 23.19 -4.68
N PHE A 1002 0.91 22.28 -3.93
CA PHE A 1002 0.23 21.23 -3.17
C PHE A 1002 0.55 21.37 -1.68
N THR A 1003 -0.45 21.24 -0.81
CA THR A 1003 -0.27 21.11 0.64
C THR A 1003 -0.84 19.75 1.07
N PRO A 1004 -0.02 18.80 1.56
CA PRO A 1004 -0.52 17.51 2.07
C PRO A 1004 -1.57 17.68 3.17
N ASN A 1005 -2.50 16.75 3.30
CA ASN A 1005 -3.43 16.73 4.44
C ASN A 1005 -2.77 16.07 5.66
N ASP A 1006 -2.30 16.88 6.61
CA ASP A 1006 -1.72 16.44 7.88
C ASP A 1006 -2.72 16.46 9.06
N GLU A 1007 -3.73 17.34 9.00
CA GLU A 1007 -4.75 17.48 10.05
C GLU A 1007 -5.68 16.25 10.16
N ASP A 1008 -5.97 15.56 9.04
CA ASP A 1008 -6.75 14.31 9.03
C ASP A 1008 -6.03 13.18 8.28
N PRO A 1009 -5.38 12.22 8.97
CA PRO A 1009 -4.70 11.09 8.32
C PRO A 1009 -5.65 10.09 7.65
N CYS A 1010 -6.98 10.27 7.80
CA CYS A 1010 -8.02 9.56 7.07
C CYS A 1010 -8.34 10.18 5.70
N ALA A 1011 -7.93 11.41 5.46
CA ALA A 1011 -8.05 12.08 4.17
C ALA A 1011 -6.79 11.83 3.35
N GLY A 1012 -6.95 11.13 2.23
CA GLY A 1012 -5.91 11.09 1.20
C GLY A 1012 -5.75 12.47 0.55
N GLY A 1013 -4.57 12.70 -0.02
CA GLY A 1013 -4.29 13.89 -0.82
C GLY A 1013 -3.95 15.12 0.02
N GLY A 1014 -4.57 16.23 -0.35
CA GLY A 1014 -4.24 17.55 0.15
C GLY A 1014 -4.94 18.64 -0.65
N PHE A 1015 -4.52 19.88 -0.47
CA PHE A 1015 -5.08 21.04 -1.15
C PHE A 1015 -4.18 21.49 -2.31
N ASN A 1016 -4.76 21.66 -3.49
CA ASN A 1016 -4.08 22.24 -4.65
C ASN A 1016 -4.46 23.72 -4.82
N TRP A 1017 -3.47 24.58 -5.11
CA TRP A 1017 -3.68 25.93 -5.60
C TRP A 1017 -3.05 26.08 -6.99
N LEU A 1018 -3.75 26.74 -7.91
CA LEU A 1018 -3.09 27.39 -9.03
C LEU A 1018 -2.72 28.82 -8.61
N MET A 1019 -1.49 29.20 -8.90
CA MET A 1019 -0.98 30.56 -8.73
C MET A 1019 -0.58 31.10 -10.11
N GLU A 1020 -0.93 32.36 -10.40
CA GLU A 1020 -0.52 33.05 -11.64
C GLU A 1020 0.00 34.45 -11.35
N LEU A 1021 1.24 34.72 -11.76
CA LEU A 1021 1.99 35.94 -11.48
C LEU A 1021 2.66 36.49 -12.74
N ASN A 1022 3.02 37.78 -12.75
CA ASN A 1022 3.83 38.39 -13.81
C ASN A 1022 5.19 37.69 -13.91
N ALA A 1023 5.57 37.18 -15.08
CA ALA A 1023 6.81 36.43 -15.25
C ALA A 1023 8.08 37.29 -15.02
N ILE A 1024 7.99 38.62 -15.21
CA ILE A 1024 9.16 39.50 -15.07
C ILE A 1024 9.47 39.80 -13.60
N ASP A 1025 8.48 40.21 -12.80
CA ASP A 1025 8.68 40.72 -11.43
C ASP A 1025 7.87 39.99 -10.33
N GLY A 1026 7.03 39.02 -10.69
CA GLY A 1026 6.19 38.27 -9.74
C GLY A 1026 4.95 39.01 -9.23
N SER A 1027 4.62 40.20 -9.76
CA SER A 1027 3.43 40.95 -9.33
C SER A 1027 2.10 40.25 -9.66
N GLN A 1028 1.09 40.41 -8.79
CA GLN A 1028 -0.30 40.14 -9.17
C GLN A 1028 -0.75 41.09 -10.31
N SER A 1029 -1.55 40.57 -11.24
CA SER A 1029 -2.15 41.35 -12.34
C SER A 1029 -2.91 42.60 -11.87
N ASP A 1030 -2.88 43.68 -12.65
CA ASP A 1030 -3.73 44.87 -12.47
C ASP A 1030 -5.17 44.68 -13.05
N ARG A 1031 -5.48 43.47 -13.52
CA ARG A 1031 -6.79 43.05 -14.04
C ARG A 1031 -7.21 41.70 -13.43
N PRO A 1032 -8.51 41.38 -13.42
CA PRO A 1032 -8.98 40.00 -13.31
C PRO A 1032 -8.24 39.03 -14.24
N ILE A 1033 -8.04 37.81 -13.76
CA ILE A 1033 -7.37 36.72 -14.50
C ILE A 1033 -8.02 35.34 -14.28
N PHE A 1034 -9.19 35.26 -13.64
CA PHE A 1034 -10.00 34.04 -13.55
C PHE A 1034 -11.49 34.35 -13.83
N ASP A 1035 -12.27 33.38 -14.33
CA ASP A 1035 -13.74 33.40 -14.33
C ASP A 1035 -14.26 32.26 -13.45
N LEU A 1036 -14.43 32.53 -12.15
CA LEU A 1036 -14.98 31.58 -11.19
C LEU A 1036 -16.51 31.43 -11.30
N SER A 1037 -17.14 31.98 -12.35
CA SER A 1037 -18.60 32.01 -12.53
C SER A 1037 -19.09 31.25 -13.77
N GLY A 1038 -18.20 30.89 -14.70
CA GLY A 1038 -18.52 30.18 -15.95
C GLY A 1038 -19.45 30.98 -16.88
N ASP A 1039 -19.39 32.32 -16.81
CA ASP A 1039 -20.24 33.24 -17.58
C ASP A 1039 -19.54 33.83 -18.82
N GLY A 1040 -18.21 33.71 -18.87
CA GLY A 1040 -17.34 34.13 -19.96
C GLY A 1040 -16.72 35.51 -19.80
N GLU A 1041 -16.93 36.21 -18.68
CA GLU A 1041 -16.32 37.52 -18.41
C GLU A 1041 -15.33 37.48 -17.22
N MET A 1042 -14.09 37.88 -17.49
CA MET A 1042 -13.01 37.91 -16.49
C MET A 1042 -13.24 39.03 -15.47
N ASP A 1043 -13.81 38.72 -14.30
CA ASP A 1043 -14.13 39.71 -13.24
C ASP A 1043 -13.43 39.48 -11.88
N PHE A 1044 -12.83 38.29 -11.66
CA PHE A 1044 -12.12 37.93 -10.44
C PHE A 1044 -10.66 38.41 -10.41
N ASP A 1045 -10.43 39.49 -9.66
CA ASP A 1045 -9.10 40.05 -9.33
C ASP A 1045 -8.38 39.22 -8.24
N GLY A 1046 -7.65 38.18 -8.65
CA GLY A 1046 -6.82 37.34 -7.79
C GLY A 1046 -5.41 37.11 -8.32
N SER A 1047 -4.58 36.40 -7.55
CA SER A 1047 -3.29 35.83 -7.96
C SER A 1047 -3.25 34.30 -7.86
N GLY A 1048 -4.31 33.69 -7.34
CA GLY A 1048 -4.47 32.25 -7.30
C GLY A 1048 -5.84 31.82 -6.80
N VAL A 1049 -6.16 30.55 -7.04
CA VAL A 1049 -7.43 29.90 -6.71
C VAL A 1049 -7.15 28.45 -6.30
N ALA A 1050 -7.88 27.95 -5.31
CA ALA A 1050 -7.80 26.55 -4.89
C ALA A 1050 -8.85 25.71 -5.60
N PHE A 1051 -8.47 24.49 -5.93
CA PHE A 1051 -9.36 23.43 -6.41
C PHE A 1051 -9.48 22.37 -5.30
N GLY A 1052 -10.35 21.38 -5.48
CA GLY A 1052 -10.79 20.46 -4.41
C GLY A 1052 -9.68 19.67 -3.69
N GLU A 1053 -10.06 19.08 -2.55
CA GLU A 1053 -9.23 18.11 -1.82
C GLU A 1053 -8.97 16.88 -2.72
N GLY A 1054 -7.70 16.53 -2.93
CA GLY A 1054 -7.33 15.47 -3.88
C GLY A 1054 -5.82 15.21 -3.98
N PRO A 1055 -5.36 14.37 -4.93
CA PRO A 1055 -3.95 14.15 -5.19
C PRO A 1055 -3.27 15.45 -5.69
N PRO A 1056 -1.92 15.54 -5.68
CA PRO A 1056 -1.20 16.63 -6.33
C PRO A 1056 -1.56 16.71 -7.82
N THR A 1057 -1.91 17.90 -8.32
CA THR A 1057 -2.24 18.10 -9.75
C THR A 1057 -1.25 19.05 -10.47
N PRO A 1058 -0.73 18.69 -11.66
CA PRO A 1058 -0.03 19.64 -12.53
C PRO A 1058 -1.01 20.64 -13.16
N GLU A 1059 -2.26 20.23 -13.36
CA GLU A 1059 -3.32 21.07 -13.91
C GLU A 1059 -4.10 21.80 -12.80
N GLY A 1060 -4.06 23.13 -12.85
CA GLY A 1060 -5.28 23.91 -12.65
C GLY A 1060 -6.09 23.92 -13.95
N GLN A 1061 -7.39 24.21 -13.86
CA GLN A 1061 -8.33 24.06 -14.98
C GLN A 1061 -7.95 24.84 -16.25
N THR A 1062 -8.52 24.41 -17.38
CA THR A 1062 -8.01 24.68 -18.73
C THR A 1062 -7.98 26.15 -19.16
N LEU A 1063 -6.97 26.45 -19.98
CA LEU A 1063 -6.67 27.77 -20.53
C LEU A 1063 -7.40 28.02 -21.86
N GLU A 1064 -8.61 28.58 -21.81
CA GLU A 1064 -9.15 29.23 -23.01
C GLU A 1064 -8.31 30.49 -23.33
N VAL A 1065 -8.20 30.83 -24.62
CA VAL A 1065 -7.55 32.08 -25.07
C VAL A 1065 -8.61 32.95 -25.72
N ASP A 1066 -8.83 34.15 -25.20
CA ASP A 1066 -9.79 35.08 -25.78
C ASP A 1066 -9.33 35.57 -27.17
N ASP A 1067 -10.11 35.24 -28.20
CA ASP A 1067 -9.84 35.50 -29.62
C ASP A 1067 -9.81 37.01 -29.99
N GLU A 1068 -10.31 37.92 -29.14
CA GLU A 1068 -10.29 39.38 -29.39
C GLU A 1068 -9.14 40.12 -28.66
N THR A 1069 -8.53 39.53 -27.62
CA THR A 1069 -7.54 40.17 -26.74
C THR A 1069 -6.23 39.41 -26.58
N GLY A 1070 -6.22 38.08 -26.72
CA GLY A 1070 -5.07 37.22 -26.43
C GLY A 1070 -4.75 37.06 -24.94
N GLU A 1071 -5.71 37.35 -24.05
CA GLU A 1071 -5.60 37.06 -22.61
C GLU A 1071 -6.11 35.64 -22.31
N LEU A 1072 -5.51 34.97 -21.32
CA LEU A 1072 -5.93 33.64 -20.86
C LEU A 1072 -7.21 33.74 -20.02
N VAL A 1073 -8.10 32.78 -20.22
CA VAL A 1073 -9.39 32.58 -19.54
C VAL A 1073 -9.35 31.24 -18.81
N TYR A 1074 -9.92 31.21 -17.60
CA TYR A 1074 -10.05 30.01 -16.78
C TYR A 1074 -11.53 29.82 -16.42
N ASP A 1075 -12.17 28.79 -16.97
CA ASP A 1075 -13.51 28.31 -16.55
C ASP A 1075 -13.32 27.31 -15.40
N VAL A 1076 -14.05 27.50 -14.30
CA VAL A 1076 -13.82 26.80 -13.01
C VAL A 1076 -15.01 25.90 -12.61
N ASP A 1077 -15.95 25.67 -13.54
CA ASP A 1077 -17.13 24.82 -13.38
C ASP A 1077 -16.73 23.34 -13.06
N GLU A 1078 -16.98 22.88 -11.82
CA GLU A 1078 -16.48 21.58 -11.30
C GLU A 1078 -16.95 20.37 -12.14
N ASP A 1079 -18.15 20.44 -12.72
CA ASP A 1079 -18.75 19.41 -13.59
C ASP A 1079 -18.12 19.35 -15.02
N ARG A 1080 -17.05 20.11 -15.31
CA ARG A 1080 -16.80 20.57 -16.70
C ARG A 1080 -15.34 20.66 -17.19
N LEU A 1081 -14.46 19.86 -16.59
CA LEU A 1081 -13.04 19.75 -16.93
C LEU A 1081 -12.78 19.51 -18.44
N GLY A 1082 -11.78 20.20 -19.01
CA GLY A 1082 -11.11 19.83 -20.28
C GLY A 1082 -11.44 20.67 -21.53
N ARG A 1083 -11.16 21.99 -21.53
CA ARG A 1083 -11.40 22.88 -22.69
C ARG A 1083 -10.22 23.77 -23.13
N ASP A 1084 -9.52 23.26 -24.14
CA ASP A 1084 -8.60 23.93 -25.08
C ASP A 1084 -7.12 24.09 -24.63
N ARG A 1085 -6.25 24.34 -25.63
CA ARG A 1085 -4.89 23.79 -25.76
C ARG A 1085 -3.93 24.03 -24.59
N SER A 1086 -3.56 22.93 -23.95
CA SER A 1086 -2.19 22.73 -23.49
C SER A 1086 -1.23 22.75 -24.70
N TYR A 1087 -0.29 23.70 -24.71
CA TYR A 1087 0.90 23.62 -25.56
C TYR A 1087 2.07 23.10 -24.70
N ASP A 1088 2.29 21.78 -24.64
CA ASP A 1088 3.60 21.29 -24.18
C ASP A 1088 4.66 21.80 -25.17
N ALA A 1089 5.46 22.77 -24.72
CA ALA A 1089 6.53 23.37 -25.51
C ALA A 1089 7.79 22.48 -25.54
N GLY A 1090 7.59 21.16 -25.56
CA GLY A 1090 8.49 20.09 -25.10
C GLY A 1090 9.83 19.90 -25.80
N VAL A 1091 10.23 20.84 -26.67
CA VAL A 1091 11.47 20.78 -27.44
C VAL A 1091 12.48 21.87 -27.07
N LEU A 1092 12.10 23.15 -27.08
CA LEU A 1092 13.00 24.27 -26.77
C LEU A 1092 12.23 25.47 -26.22
N GLY A 1093 12.71 26.04 -25.10
CA GLY A 1093 12.10 27.18 -24.42
C GLY A 1093 11.81 28.36 -25.35
N ARG A 1094 10.53 28.75 -25.47
CA ARG A 1094 10.05 29.67 -26.52
C ARG A 1094 10.42 31.13 -26.25
N GLN A 1095 11.27 31.72 -27.09
CA GLN A 1095 11.76 33.10 -26.95
C GLN A 1095 11.02 34.19 -27.76
N SER A 1096 9.90 33.91 -28.43
CA SER A 1096 9.28 34.86 -29.37
C SER A 1096 7.85 35.32 -29.04
N TRP A 1097 7.78 36.57 -28.58
CA TRP A 1097 6.58 37.38 -28.37
C TRP A 1097 6.13 38.10 -29.66
N ARG A 1098 5.56 37.37 -30.62
CA ARG A 1098 4.89 38.00 -31.77
C ARG A 1098 3.45 37.54 -31.95
N GLU A 1099 2.58 38.51 -31.72
CA GLU A 1099 1.25 38.71 -32.33
C GLU A 1099 1.17 38.05 -33.71
N PHE A 1100 0.19 37.16 -33.90
CA PHE A 1100 -0.16 36.57 -35.19
C PHE A 1100 -1.09 37.52 -35.95
N ASP A 1101 -0.77 37.81 -37.22
CA ASP A 1101 -1.36 38.82 -38.12
C ASP A 1101 -1.89 38.14 -39.40
#